data_AF-A0A2N7Q9L4-F1
#
_entry.id   AF-A0A2N7Q9L4-F1
#
_cell.length_a   1.000
_cell.length_b   1.000
_cell.length_c   1.000
_cell.angle_alpha   90.00
_cell.angle_beta   90.00
_cell.angle_gamma   90.00
#
_symmetry.space_group_name_H-M   'P 1'
#
loop_
_entity.id
_entity.type
_entity.pdbx_description
1 polymer ?
#
loop_
_entity_poly.entity_id
_entity_poly.type
_entity_poly.pdbx_seq_one_letter_code
_entity_poly.pdbx_strand_id
1 'polypeptide(L)'
;MRKKYLSISSLIILSLSLIILKFTGQQGQTCVEYTNSFTENFSTKDYKDEDKTHINLKSWPPAPVLLSYLGANFDITKPAGMGGHIYICAAADFNGDGYPDLVGLELTGPSGSYQATSRLVIAYNIYPTSGGSDQIFKIDTVNIIDTFNTWTGPASIVAGDFNGDGLIDFFFAKNSADEFGYTNFVAVMYINVGTKTSPKFNPRNMSPNLDFTSKFQAAGIYLNWTANHFAAVDIDKDGDLDILAASQDKIFLARNPGPTNFNLASWTVAELNYDQRTGYKAPVPLGTNGQSYPDRGTSAVAAGDFDGDGDIDIVCGSVNNWPFLVYYQNDGTGHFLRSEIPIPISSCTGTVALCVSDFKLDGRPDIFGATDAWNAGNQAHMWIFKNQGQTPTTTTITDQYGNTITTTLYEMNWSFLCLNQCNPIIPPYYDVDMTTMLDYDQDGDMDLILADANHSGDYYLVINTLANVYALHGEAVSKTISQNLDPRQYAITKVQITNLQQGVRGTATGLSVSYYVSNDGGQNWELYQTFTGTNIKNYGSLPVHTFDHFGGDLRWKAVLDAPNDNITDYPGGASYDTPLIYSITFNYTYIERREYSRSSVATEVIDRFGTNHKLIIASSFVYPGWEGHLRAYDVTGMTAVQNSSSTLRTVTSSDLTSDTGRWIAQGVELLWDAGELLNSRSPDSRTIYAGYRSSSNSPLTRIDFSINNLTTLAPLLQDKQNDNAGLIQFIRGQDRYWKLGDINHSTPVVVGPPSGDPIIMGSGYADFKSALSDRKKVVYVGANDGMIHCFDATTGDELWGYIPYNLLGRLRNMYAYDSTLKIRYYQHDVYVDSSPSVSDVYINGQWKTVLVCGQGAGNGQAPTLNLGKNQSYGNKNTYYYFALDITDPANPRPLWEFYGNLISGQGQQNKIYFTTNGQTWSVPAIGKINLNGTPTWVAFMGSGYAGPGDEGNSDYIGNSFCVVNIADGSLIKSYQIANVDSSSSKNSGNPFADIKNSLPGSPSTIDTDKDSNYYINYAYFGDLDGRLWRLDVSSGNINSWSLKAIYTDRCLYPIITKPAIYLGYSTTGSNYPRVYFGTGGDERAPADRLYSFVALVDDGKTTGTSAVEWYVGDPTETGIPSNKSSGTLTAGEKVWADPVIANYIVYFSTLKGSIEAADPCQNLNGEAGRLYARYIQPMYGQAIGTSALKNAQGQATEYLALASKARTAVTVGERERAGGGYKQDVYVQEYNSTIEKLEQPVGALLRIKSWREIYQIIR
;
A
#
# COMPACT_ATOMS: atom_id res chain seq x y z
N MET A 1 2.31 -67.41 -10.42
CA MET A 1 3.11 -66.45 -11.21
C MET A 1 2.61 -64.98 -11.18
N ARG A 2 1.57 -64.60 -10.42
CA ARG A 2 1.08 -63.19 -10.36
C ARG A 2 1.56 -62.34 -9.17
N LYS A 3 2.21 -62.92 -8.15
CA LYS A 3 2.70 -62.17 -6.96
C LYS A 3 4.15 -61.65 -7.06
N LYS A 4 4.95 -62.10 -8.04
CA LYS A 4 6.34 -61.63 -8.23
C LYS A 4 6.48 -60.38 -9.11
N TYR A 5 5.46 -60.03 -9.90
CA TYR A 5 5.51 -58.82 -10.75
C TYR A 5 5.13 -57.54 -9.99
N LEU A 6 4.15 -57.57 -9.07
CA LEU A 6 3.77 -56.36 -8.30
C LEU A 6 4.87 -55.86 -7.34
N SER A 7 5.73 -56.74 -6.83
CA SER A 7 6.80 -56.35 -5.91
C SER A 7 8.01 -55.73 -6.62
N ILE A 8 8.19 -56.00 -7.92
CA ILE A 8 9.30 -55.45 -8.72
C ILE A 8 8.87 -54.10 -9.32
N SER A 9 7.60 -53.94 -9.71
CA SER A 9 7.06 -52.64 -10.15
C SER A 9 7.04 -51.59 -9.02
N SER A 10 6.69 -52.00 -7.80
CA SER A 10 6.63 -51.07 -6.66
C SER A 10 8.02 -50.66 -6.16
N LEU A 11 9.03 -51.55 -6.26
CA LEU A 11 10.42 -51.16 -5.98
C LEU A 11 11.00 -50.25 -7.07
N ILE A 12 10.63 -50.46 -8.33
CA ILE A 12 11.10 -49.61 -9.45
C ILE A 12 10.46 -48.21 -9.36
N ILE A 13 9.18 -48.09 -9.00
CA ILE A 13 8.50 -46.80 -8.82
C ILE A 13 8.98 -46.06 -7.56
N LEU A 14 9.27 -46.76 -6.44
CA LEU A 14 9.90 -46.14 -5.26
C LEU A 14 11.36 -45.72 -5.53
N SER A 15 12.10 -46.49 -6.33
CA SER A 15 13.46 -46.13 -6.73
C SER A 15 13.49 -45.01 -7.78
N LEU A 16 12.48 -44.88 -8.66
CA LEU A 16 12.36 -43.73 -9.56
C LEU A 16 11.95 -42.46 -8.81
N SER A 17 11.08 -42.55 -7.80
CA SER A 17 10.70 -41.39 -6.97
C SER A 17 11.81 -40.96 -6.00
N LEU A 18 12.72 -41.86 -5.62
CA LEU A 18 13.97 -41.52 -4.90
C LEU A 18 15.12 -41.04 -5.82
N ILE A 19 15.01 -41.21 -7.15
CA ILE A 19 16.01 -40.77 -8.13
C ILE A 19 15.58 -39.48 -8.87
N ILE A 20 14.31 -39.07 -8.81
CA ILE A 20 13.83 -37.80 -9.39
C ILE A 20 14.21 -36.55 -8.53
N LEU A 21 14.82 -36.73 -7.36
CA LEU A 21 15.25 -35.62 -6.48
C LEU A 21 16.70 -35.13 -6.68
N LYS A 22 17.37 -35.52 -7.77
CA LYS A 22 18.66 -34.91 -8.14
C LYS A 22 18.71 -34.60 -9.63
N PHE A 23 19.08 -33.36 -9.92
CA PHE A 23 19.20 -32.72 -11.23
C PHE A 23 17.91 -32.11 -11.80
N THR A 24 17.25 -31.24 -11.03
CA THR A 24 16.87 -29.95 -11.64
C THR A 24 18.18 -29.29 -12.06
N GLY A 25 18.49 -29.28 -13.36
CA GLY A 25 19.61 -28.47 -13.85
C GLY A 25 19.45 -27.04 -13.33
N GLN A 26 20.56 -26.37 -13.02
CA GLN A 26 20.58 -24.94 -12.68
C GLN A 26 19.87 -24.16 -13.81
N GLN A 27 18.57 -23.92 -13.67
CA GLN A 27 17.86 -23.06 -14.59
C GLN A 27 18.37 -21.65 -14.36
N GLY A 28 18.78 -20.97 -15.44
CA GLY A 28 19.12 -19.56 -15.38
C GLY A 28 17.96 -18.80 -14.76
N GLN A 29 18.25 -17.96 -13.77
CA GLN A 29 17.22 -17.10 -13.21
C GLN A 29 16.89 -16.06 -14.29
N THR A 30 15.63 -15.96 -14.69
CA THR A 30 15.19 -14.92 -15.62
C THR A 30 13.95 -14.26 -15.05
N CYS A 31 13.91 -12.94 -15.13
CA CYS A 31 12.72 -12.16 -14.83
C CYS A 31 11.81 -12.28 -16.05
N VAL A 32 10.77 -13.12 -15.96
CA VAL A 32 9.85 -13.37 -17.07
C VAL A 32 8.76 -12.30 -17.03
N GLU A 33 8.68 -11.52 -18.11
CA GLU A 33 7.58 -10.59 -18.35
C GLU A 33 6.42 -11.32 -19.03
N TYR A 34 5.23 -11.18 -18.45
CA TYR A 34 3.96 -11.66 -19.01
C TYR A 34 3.13 -10.46 -19.45
N THR A 35 2.40 -10.57 -20.55
CA THR A 35 1.52 -9.50 -21.03
C THR A 35 0.09 -10.00 -21.12
N ASN A 36 -0.85 -9.20 -20.63
CA ASN A 36 -2.28 -9.45 -20.76
C ASN A 36 -2.98 -8.22 -21.34
N SER A 37 -4.21 -8.40 -21.83
CA SER A 37 -5.01 -7.34 -22.44
C SER A 37 -6.39 -7.28 -21.80
N PHE A 38 -6.88 -6.07 -21.60
CA PHE A 38 -8.21 -5.78 -21.08
C PHE A 38 -8.87 -4.73 -21.98
N THR A 39 -10.15 -4.89 -22.31
CA THR A 39 -10.92 -3.90 -23.06
C THR A 39 -12.21 -3.60 -22.32
N GLU A 40 -12.48 -2.33 -22.12
CA GLU A 40 -13.76 -1.82 -21.64
C GLU A 40 -14.43 -1.00 -22.74
N ASN A 41 -15.70 -1.29 -23.03
CA ASN A 41 -16.52 -0.60 -24.02
C ASN A 41 -17.73 0.11 -23.38
N PHE A 42 -17.75 0.18 -22.05
CA PHE A 42 -18.77 0.76 -21.19
C PHE A 42 -20.17 0.18 -21.44
N SER A 43 -20.27 -1.06 -21.91
CA SER A 43 -21.54 -1.73 -22.18
C SER A 43 -22.09 -2.51 -20.99
N THR A 44 -21.30 -2.71 -19.93
CA THR A 44 -21.69 -3.39 -18.67
C THR A 44 -21.23 -2.59 -17.44
N LYS A 45 -21.69 -2.95 -16.24
CA LYS A 45 -21.26 -2.34 -14.98
C LYS A 45 -20.09 -3.09 -14.30
N ASP A 46 -19.57 -4.14 -14.92
CA ASP A 46 -18.68 -5.12 -14.27
C ASP A 46 -17.40 -4.50 -13.69
N TYR A 47 -16.83 -3.52 -14.40
CA TYR A 47 -15.56 -2.86 -14.05
C TYR A 47 -15.74 -1.44 -13.53
N LYS A 48 -16.95 -1.05 -13.15
CA LYS A 48 -17.28 0.28 -12.65
C LYS A 48 -17.17 0.32 -11.12
N ASP A 49 -16.40 1.26 -10.60
CA ASP A 49 -16.35 1.59 -9.17
C ASP A 49 -17.39 2.68 -8.92
N GLU A 50 -18.63 2.28 -8.61
CA GLU A 50 -19.78 3.21 -8.48
C GLU A 50 -19.56 4.21 -7.34
N ASP A 51 -19.00 3.74 -6.21
CA ASP A 51 -18.73 4.55 -5.02
C ASP A 51 -17.72 5.68 -5.27
N LYS A 52 -16.75 5.43 -6.16
CA LYS A 52 -15.66 6.38 -6.48
C LYS A 52 -15.86 7.14 -7.80
N THR A 53 -16.98 6.92 -8.46
CA THR A 53 -17.31 7.58 -9.73
C THR A 53 -18.22 8.79 -9.47
N HIS A 54 -17.82 9.95 -9.97
CA HIS A 54 -18.51 11.22 -9.82
C HIS A 54 -18.86 11.82 -11.20
N ILE A 55 -19.54 11.03 -12.02
CA ILE A 55 -20.13 11.39 -13.32
C ILE A 55 -21.50 10.73 -13.44
N ASN A 56 -22.28 11.01 -14.49
CA ASN A 56 -23.60 10.38 -14.68
C ASN A 56 -23.46 8.85 -14.79
N LEU A 57 -23.94 8.18 -13.74
CA LEU A 57 -23.93 6.75 -13.55
C LEU A 57 -24.99 6.02 -14.40
N LYS A 58 -26.06 6.71 -14.81
CA LYS A 58 -27.12 6.20 -15.70
C LYS A 58 -26.72 6.24 -17.19
N SER A 59 -25.75 7.09 -17.58
CA SER A 59 -25.10 7.04 -18.91
C SER A 59 -24.01 5.96 -19.02
N TRP A 60 -23.88 5.07 -18.05
CA TRP A 60 -22.88 4.01 -18.03
C TRP A 60 -23.54 2.72 -17.53
N PRO A 61 -23.92 1.72 -18.35
CA PRO A 61 -24.31 1.58 -19.78
C PRO A 61 -25.82 1.67 -20.08
N PRO A 62 -26.25 1.69 -21.37
CA PRO A 62 -25.41 1.72 -22.59
C PRO A 62 -25.21 3.14 -23.11
N ALA A 63 -24.12 3.79 -22.69
CA ALA A 63 -23.69 5.08 -23.21
C ALA A 63 -22.19 5.34 -22.92
N PRO A 64 -21.55 6.30 -23.63
CA PRO A 64 -20.19 6.71 -23.33
C PRO A 64 -20.08 7.39 -21.96
N VAL A 65 -18.91 7.34 -21.34
CA VAL A 65 -18.57 8.11 -20.13
C VAL A 65 -18.62 9.60 -20.48
N LEU A 66 -19.43 10.40 -19.77
CA LEU A 66 -19.60 11.84 -19.97
C LEU A 66 -19.91 12.57 -18.65
N LEU A 67 -19.80 13.90 -18.62
CA LEU A 67 -20.11 14.72 -17.44
C LEU A 67 -21.60 14.63 -17.05
N SER A 68 -21.95 14.81 -15.78
CA SER A 68 -23.35 14.67 -15.34
C SER A 68 -24.27 15.71 -15.97
N TYR A 69 -25.51 15.33 -16.31
CA TYR A 69 -26.53 16.31 -16.68
C TYR A 69 -26.89 17.16 -15.46
N LEU A 70 -27.16 18.44 -15.66
CA LEU A 70 -27.62 19.33 -14.57
C LEU A 70 -29.11 19.68 -14.68
N GLY A 71 -29.78 19.36 -15.80
CA GLY A 71 -31.12 19.84 -16.08
C GLY A 71 -32.20 18.77 -16.15
N ALA A 72 -33.29 19.02 -15.43
CA ALA A 72 -34.62 18.45 -15.59
C ALA A 72 -35.56 19.61 -15.96
N ASN A 73 -36.17 19.55 -17.15
CA ASN A 73 -37.17 20.52 -17.63
C ASN A 73 -38.54 19.85 -17.58
N PHE A 74 -39.45 20.43 -16.79
CA PHE A 74 -40.78 19.87 -16.63
C PHE A 74 -41.79 20.58 -17.53
N ASP A 75 -42.36 19.84 -18.47
CA ASP A 75 -43.50 20.26 -19.29
C ASP A 75 -44.80 19.77 -18.67
N ILE A 76 -45.84 20.61 -18.63
CA ILE A 76 -47.12 20.27 -18.01
C ILE A 76 -48.17 20.15 -19.09
N THR A 77 -48.83 18.99 -19.16
CA THR A 77 -49.88 18.73 -20.15
C THR A 77 -51.19 19.44 -19.81
N LYS A 78 -52.14 19.42 -20.75
CA LYS A 78 -53.53 19.78 -20.46
C LYS A 78 -54.20 18.64 -19.67
N PRO A 79 -55.22 18.94 -18.83
CA PRO A 79 -55.93 17.91 -18.08
C PRO A 79 -56.57 16.89 -19.03
N ALA A 80 -56.39 15.60 -18.76
CA ALA A 80 -56.93 14.48 -19.54
C ALA A 80 -57.68 13.48 -18.65
N GLY A 81 -58.78 12.90 -19.15
CA GLY A 81 -59.64 12.04 -18.34
C GLY A 81 -59.20 10.58 -18.26
N MET A 82 -59.33 9.94 -17.09
CA MET A 82 -59.03 8.50 -16.92
C MET A 82 -60.23 7.56 -17.17
N GLY A 83 -61.42 8.14 -17.40
CA GLY A 83 -62.69 7.41 -17.52
C GLY A 83 -63.48 7.21 -16.22
N GLY A 84 -63.01 7.83 -15.12
CA GLY A 84 -63.64 7.84 -13.79
C GLY A 84 -62.89 8.80 -12.84
N HIS A 85 -63.27 8.83 -11.57
CA HIS A 85 -62.74 9.76 -10.56
C HIS A 85 -61.79 9.05 -9.60
N ILE A 86 -60.48 9.08 -9.88
CA ILE A 86 -59.49 8.53 -8.96
C ILE A 86 -59.30 9.50 -7.79
N TYR A 87 -59.25 8.97 -6.58
CA TYR A 87 -59.12 9.72 -5.33
C TYR A 87 -57.67 9.76 -4.85
N ILE A 88 -57.00 8.61 -4.92
CA ILE A 88 -55.58 8.46 -4.63
C ILE A 88 -55.08 7.25 -5.42
N CYS A 89 -53.83 7.29 -5.88
CA CYS A 89 -53.23 6.19 -6.62
C CYS A 89 -51.74 6.00 -6.32
N ALA A 90 -51.23 4.84 -6.72
CA ALA A 90 -49.80 4.50 -6.76
C ALA A 90 -49.49 3.85 -8.11
N ALA A 91 -48.30 4.11 -8.65
CA ALA A 91 -47.86 3.56 -9.93
C ALA A 91 -47.02 2.28 -9.78
N ALA A 92 -47.23 1.32 -10.67
CA ALA A 92 -46.38 0.14 -10.86
C ALA A 92 -46.77 -0.62 -12.14
N ASP A 93 -45.88 -1.45 -12.69
CA ASP A 93 -46.15 -2.28 -13.87
C ASP A 93 -46.95 -3.55 -13.49
N PHE A 94 -48.27 -3.39 -13.31
CA PHE A 94 -49.15 -4.46 -12.84
C PHE A 94 -49.39 -5.55 -13.90
N ASN A 95 -49.29 -5.21 -15.19
CA ASN A 95 -49.53 -6.12 -16.30
C ASN A 95 -48.23 -6.59 -17.03
N GLY A 96 -47.07 -6.14 -16.59
CA GLY A 96 -45.78 -6.58 -17.10
C GLY A 96 -45.47 -6.18 -18.54
N ASP A 97 -46.16 -5.20 -19.11
CA ASP A 97 -45.91 -4.69 -20.46
C ASP A 97 -44.75 -3.67 -20.50
N GLY A 98 -44.22 -3.33 -19.33
CA GLY A 98 -43.12 -2.41 -19.09
C GLY A 98 -43.57 -0.96 -18.93
N TYR A 99 -44.82 -0.61 -19.21
CA TYR A 99 -45.36 0.73 -19.03
C TYR A 99 -46.09 0.78 -17.68
N PRO A 100 -45.64 1.58 -16.70
CA PRO A 100 -46.25 1.60 -15.37
C PRO A 100 -47.75 1.95 -15.43
N ASP A 101 -48.57 1.10 -14.82
CA ASP A 101 -50.01 1.28 -14.61
C ASP A 101 -50.27 2.02 -13.27
N LEU A 102 -51.53 2.31 -12.97
CA LEU A 102 -51.96 2.88 -11.68
C LEU A 102 -52.90 1.94 -10.94
N VAL A 103 -52.71 1.76 -9.64
CA VAL A 103 -53.76 1.24 -8.74
C VAL A 103 -54.30 2.38 -7.90
N GLY A 104 -55.62 2.47 -7.73
CA GLY A 104 -56.21 3.60 -7.02
C GLY A 104 -57.61 3.38 -6.48
N LEU A 105 -58.02 4.28 -5.58
CA LEU A 105 -59.37 4.35 -5.05
C LEU A 105 -60.24 5.23 -5.95
N GLU A 106 -61.23 4.65 -6.62
CA GLU A 106 -62.20 5.38 -7.44
C GLU A 106 -63.45 5.77 -6.65
N LEU A 107 -63.86 7.02 -6.81
CA LEU A 107 -65.09 7.62 -6.31
C LEU A 107 -66.28 7.31 -7.24
N THR A 108 -67.29 6.56 -6.75
CA THR A 108 -68.45 6.12 -7.56
C THR A 108 -69.74 6.83 -7.13
N GLY A 109 -69.97 8.05 -7.63
CA GLY A 109 -71.17 8.87 -7.41
C GLY A 109 -71.24 10.07 -8.37
N PRO A 110 -72.36 10.80 -8.49
CA PRO A 110 -72.43 12.01 -9.31
C PRO A 110 -71.44 13.08 -8.81
N SER A 111 -70.71 13.72 -9.72
CA SER A 111 -69.75 14.78 -9.40
C SER A 111 -70.40 15.91 -8.59
N GLY A 112 -69.71 16.39 -7.56
CA GLY A 112 -70.19 17.47 -6.67
C GLY A 112 -71.23 17.06 -5.63
N SER A 113 -71.40 15.76 -5.34
CA SER A 113 -72.28 15.28 -4.25
C SER A 113 -71.56 14.35 -3.27
N TYR A 114 -72.08 14.29 -2.04
CA TYR A 114 -71.61 13.46 -0.95
C TYR A 114 -71.44 11.97 -1.39
N GLN A 115 -70.20 11.50 -1.57
CA GLN A 115 -69.90 10.17 -2.12
C GLN A 115 -70.01 9.06 -1.06
N ALA A 116 -71.14 8.34 -1.08
CA ALA A 116 -71.42 7.25 -0.15
C ALA A 116 -70.76 5.90 -0.53
N THR A 117 -70.16 5.79 -1.72
CA THR A 117 -69.59 4.55 -2.27
C THR A 117 -68.28 4.79 -3.04
N SER A 118 -67.25 3.99 -2.76
CA SER A 118 -65.95 3.98 -3.49
C SER A 118 -65.47 2.56 -3.75
N ARG A 119 -64.52 2.40 -4.69
CA ARG A 119 -64.00 1.08 -5.09
C ARG A 119 -62.52 1.14 -5.46
N LEU A 120 -61.78 0.06 -5.21
CA LEU A 120 -60.38 -0.07 -5.66
C LEU A 120 -60.34 -0.65 -7.08
N VAL A 121 -59.56 -0.01 -7.96
CA VAL A 121 -59.43 -0.34 -9.39
C VAL A 121 -57.99 -0.18 -9.88
N ILE A 122 -57.70 -0.77 -11.04
CA ILE A 122 -56.48 -0.51 -11.81
C ILE A 122 -56.84 0.40 -12.98
N ALA A 123 -56.01 1.41 -13.27
CA ALA A 123 -56.03 2.15 -14.52
C ALA A 123 -54.79 1.78 -15.33
N TYR A 124 -55.01 1.13 -16.47
CA TYR A 124 -53.91 0.66 -17.32
C TYR A 124 -53.31 1.82 -18.12
N ASN A 125 -51.98 1.80 -18.28
CA ASN A 125 -51.28 2.69 -19.18
C ASN A 125 -51.50 2.25 -20.63
N ILE A 126 -52.19 3.06 -21.40
CA ILE A 126 -52.49 2.81 -22.80
C ILE A 126 -51.62 3.64 -23.75
N TYR A 127 -50.59 4.33 -23.25
CA TYR A 127 -49.64 5.12 -24.06
C TYR A 127 -49.18 4.39 -25.34
N PRO A 128 -48.77 3.11 -25.32
CA PRO A 128 -48.26 2.42 -26.51
C PRO A 128 -49.29 2.26 -27.63
N THR A 129 -50.58 2.35 -27.27
CA THR A 129 -51.72 2.16 -28.18
C THR A 129 -52.57 3.43 -28.33
N SER A 130 -52.20 4.52 -27.66
CA SER A 130 -52.96 5.78 -27.60
C SER A 130 -52.99 6.53 -28.93
N GLY A 131 -52.01 6.29 -29.81
CA GLY A 131 -51.90 6.99 -31.10
C GLY A 131 -51.66 8.50 -30.97
N GLY A 132 -51.09 8.96 -29.86
CA GLY A 132 -50.86 10.39 -29.58
C GLY A 132 -52.07 11.13 -28.99
N SER A 133 -53.04 10.39 -28.46
CA SER A 133 -54.13 10.93 -27.62
C SER A 133 -53.59 11.37 -26.25
N ASP A 134 -54.08 12.50 -25.72
CA ASP A 134 -53.74 12.98 -24.37
C ASP A 134 -54.24 12.03 -23.24
N GLN A 135 -55.17 11.12 -23.56
CA GLN A 135 -55.65 10.08 -22.63
C GLN A 135 -54.66 8.90 -22.57
N ILE A 136 -53.81 8.91 -21.55
CA ILE A 136 -52.77 7.90 -21.28
C ILE A 136 -53.26 6.77 -20.37
N PHE A 137 -54.15 7.08 -19.42
CA PHE A 137 -54.65 6.09 -18.48
C PHE A 137 -56.11 5.74 -18.73
N LYS A 138 -56.46 4.46 -18.52
CA LYS A 138 -57.84 3.98 -18.64
C LYS A 138 -58.21 3.04 -17.49
N ILE A 139 -59.21 3.42 -16.71
CA ILE A 139 -59.74 2.62 -15.59
C ILE A 139 -60.36 1.30 -16.09
N ASP A 140 -59.97 0.19 -15.46
CA ASP A 140 -60.64 -1.11 -15.56
C ASP A 140 -61.93 -1.10 -14.74
N THR A 141 -63.05 -0.90 -15.44
CA THR A 141 -64.39 -0.89 -14.83
C THR A 141 -64.99 -2.28 -14.63
N VAL A 142 -64.30 -3.34 -15.07
CA VAL A 142 -64.79 -4.73 -15.02
C VAL A 142 -64.22 -5.45 -13.80
N ASN A 143 -62.91 -5.36 -13.57
CA ASN A 143 -62.23 -6.08 -12.49
C ASN A 143 -62.08 -5.21 -11.24
N ILE A 144 -63.17 -5.09 -10.48
CA ILE A 144 -63.18 -4.33 -9.23
C ILE A 144 -62.49 -5.13 -8.13
N ILE A 145 -61.46 -4.55 -7.49
CA ILE A 145 -60.66 -5.21 -6.46
C ILE A 145 -61.41 -5.29 -5.13
N ASP A 146 -61.97 -4.15 -4.70
CA ASP A 146 -62.75 -4.04 -3.47
C ASP A 146 -63.77 -2.90 -3.56
N THR A 147 -64.82 -2.93 -2.75
CA THR A 147 -65.86 -1.89 -2.70
C THR A 147 -66.16 -1.49 -1.25
N PHE A 148 -66.33 -0.19 -1.05
CA PHE A 148 -66.65 0.42 0.23
C PHE A 148 -68.00 1.12 0.12
N ASN A 149 -68.96 0.69 0.94
CA ASN A 149 -70.33 1.25 0.99
C ASN A 149 -70.50 2.23 2.16
N THR A 150 -69.42 2.92 2.50
CA THR A 150 -69.34 3.91 3.56
C THR A 150 -68.72 5.17 2.98
N TRP A 151 -68.96 6.30 3.65
CA TRP A 151 -68.33 7.57 3.30
C TRP A 151 -66.83 7.44 3.01
N THR A 152 -66.37 8.02 1.91
CA THR A 152 -64.95 8.11 1.58
C THR A 152 -64.37 9.38 2.18
N GLY A 153 -63.41 9.22 3.10
CA GLY A 153 -62.60 10.32 3.63
C GLY A 153 -61.12 10.09 3.28
N PRO A 154 -60.19 10.48 4.17
CA PRO A 154 -58.74 10.36 3.97
C PRO A 154 -58.29 9.00 3.47
N ALA A 155 -57.47 8.95 2.42
CA ALA A 155 -56.89 7.70 1.92
C ALA A 155 -55.42 7.87 1.53
N SER A 156 -54.69 6.76 1.56
CA SER A 156 -53.32 6.68 1.05
C SER A 156 -53.01 5.26 0.56
N ILE A 157 -52.15 5.14 -0.44
CA ILE A 157 -51.84 3.90 -1.14
C ILE A 157 -50.39 3.87 -1.62
N VAL A 158 -49.75 2.71 -1.56
CA VAL A 158 -48.42 2.43 -2.15
C VAL A 158 -48.42 1.07 -2.81
N ALA A 159 -47.62 0.89 -3.86
CA ALA A 159 -47.47 -0.36 -4.60
C ALA A 159 -46.03 -0.86 -4.57
N GLY A 160 -45.84 -2.17 -4.68
CA GLY A 160 -44.53 -2.82 -4.66
C GLY A 160 -44.65 -4.35 -4.54
N ASP A 161 -43.58 -5.07 -4.82
CA ASP A 161 -43.50 -6.51 -4.54
C ASP A 161 -43.15 -6.72 -3.06
N PHE A 162 -44.17 -6.72 -2.20
CA PHE A 162 -43.96 -6.84 -0.76
C PHE A 162 -43.61 -8.28 -0.33
N ASN A 163 -44.09 -9.27 -1.06
CA ASN A 163 -43.94 -10.68 -0.67
C ASN A 163 -42.77 -11.41 -1.37
N GLY A 164 -42.10 -10.75 -2.33
CA GLY A 164 -40.94 -11.24 -3.06
C GLY A 164 -41.25 -12.30 -4.12
N ASP A 165 -42.48 -12.39 -4.61
CA ASP A 165 -42.91 -13.39 -5.61
C ASP A 165 -42.76 -12.92 -7.07
N GLY A 166 -42.34 -11.67 -7.27
CA GLY A 166 -42.17 -11.04 -8.57
C GLY A 166 -43.45 -10.47 -9.18
N LEU A 167 -44.56 -10.46 -8.44
CA LEU A 167 -45.82 -9.80 -8.79
C LEU A 167 -46.01 -8.55 -7.94
N ILE A 168 -46.57 -7.50 -8.55
CA ILE A 168 -46.80 -6.25 -7.84
C ILE A 168 -48.03 -6.37 -6.94
N ASP A 169 -47.83 -6.11 -5.65
CA ASP A 169 -48.82 -5.98 -4.59
C ASP A 169 -49.10 -4.49 -4.27
N PHE A 170 -50.03 -4.21 -3.36
CA PHE A 170 -50.21 -2.85 -2.84
C PHE A 170 -50.75 -2.79 -1.41
N PHE A 171 -50.38 -1.74 -0.69
CA PHE A 171 -50.90 -1.42 0.63
C PHE A 171 -51.82 -0.21 0.58
N PHE A 172 -53.01 -0.33 1.13
CA PHE A 172 -54.04 0.70 1.09
C PHE A 172 -54.61 0.95 2.48
N ALA A 173 -54.75 2.22 2.86
CA ALA A 173 -55.53 2.59 4.03
C ALA A 173 -56.48 3.75 3.75
N LYS A 174 -57.59 3.77 4.50
CA LYS A 174 -58.56 4.86 4.47
C LYS A 174 -59.24 5.10 5.81
N ASN A 175 -59.75 6.31 5.98
CA ASN A 175 -60.65 6.73 7.05
C ASN A 175 -61.94 7.31 6.43
N SER A 176 -63.07 7.26 7.15
CA SER A 176 -64.33 7.89 6.69
C SER A 176 -64.51 9.32 7.22
N ALA A 177 -63.54 9.89 7.93
CA ALA A 177 -63.59 11.28 8.37
C ALA A 177 -62.18 11.87 8.45
N ASP A 178 -62.07 13.18 8.24
CA ASP A 178 -60.82 13.94 8.45
C ASP A 178 -60.57 14.12 9.95
N GLU A 179 -60.17 13.04 10.60
CA GLU A 179 -60.03 12.98 12.04
C GLU A 179 -58.76 12.28 12.50
N PHE A 180 -58.35 12.64 13.70
CA PHE A 180 -57.39 11.91 14.52
C PHE A 180 -58.07 10.73 15.22
N GLY A 181 -58.65 9.83 14.42
CA GLY A 181 -59.58 8.77 14.84
C GLY A 181 -59.74 7.64 13.82
N TYR A 182 -60.73 6.76 14.03
CA TYR A 182 -60.84 5.47 13.35
C TYR A 182 -62.21 5.15 12.74
N THR A 183 -62.98 6.16 12.33
CA THR A 183 -64.32 5.97 11.75
C THR A 183 -64.26 5.14 10.44
N ASN A 184 -64.71 3.88 10.50
CA ASN A 184 -64.59 2.89 9.41
C ASN A 184 -63.16 2.79 8.83
N PHE A 185 -62.16 2.90 9.70
CA PHE A 185 -60.75 2.79 9.33
C PHE A 185 -60.43 1.40 8.76
N VAL A 186 -59.68 1.38 7.67
CA VAL A 186 -59.20 0.17 6.99
C VAL A 186 -57.73 0.39 6.67
N ALA A 187 -56.89 -0.62 6.92
CA ALA A 187 -55.51 -0.66 6.46
C ALA A 187 -55.18 -2.10 6.04
N VAL A 188 -54.98 -2.36 4.75
CA VAL A 188 -54.91 -3.72 4.19
C VAL A 188 -53.82 -3.79 3.12
N MET A 189 -53.05 -4.88 3.15
CA MET A 189 -52.16 -5.29 2.08
C MET A 189 -52.88 -6.26 1.15
N TYR A 190 -53.04 -5.86 -0.11
CA TYR A 190 -53.67 -6.66 -1.14
C TYR A 190 -52.59 -7.37 -1.95
N ILE A 191 -52.70 -8.70 -2.02
CA ILE A 191 -51.72 -9.56 -2.67
C ILE A 191 -52.21 -9.97 -4.04
N ASN A 192 -51.35 -9.84 -5.05
CA ASN A 192 -51.61 -10.24 -6.42
C ASN A 192 -51.49 -11.75 -6.56
N VAL A 193 -52.64 -12.42 -6.64
CA VAL A 193 -52.73 -13.88 -6.81
C VAL A 193 -52.87 -14.30 -8.27
N GLY A 194 -52.63 -13.36 -9.19
CA GLY A 194 -52.78 -13.54 -10.63
C GLY A 194 -51.49 -14.01 -11.28
N THR A 195 -51.19 -13.38 -12.41
CA THR A 195 -49.92 -13.56 -13.13
C THR A 195 -49.40 -12.18 -13.53
N LYS A 196 -48.12 -12.11 -13.90
CA LYS A 196 -47.50 -10.85 -14.34
C LYS A 196 -48.29 -10.13 -15.43
N THR A 197 -48.95 -10.84 -16.36
CA THR A 197 -49.73 -10.24 -17.46
C THR A 197 -51.23 -10.19 -17.24
N SER A 198 -51.70 -10.64 -16.08
CA SER A 198 -53.12 -10.64 -15.73
C SER A 198 -53.21 -10.54 -14.21
N PRO A 199 -53.06 -9.32 -13.65
CA PRO A 199 -53.10 -9.12 -12.22
C PRO A 199 -54.47 -9.48 -11.68
N LYS A 200 -54.50 -10.07 -10.47
CA LYS A 200 -55.75 -10.46 -9.83
C LYS A 200 -55.65 -10.27 -8.32
N PHE A 201 -56.58 -9.51 -7.77
CA PHE A 201 -56.65 -9.24 -6.34
C PHE A 201 -57.95 -9.79 -5.75
N ASN A 202 -57.85 -10.33 -4.54
CA ASN A 202 -59.00 -10.74 -3.77
C ASN A 202 -59.55 -9.55 -2.95
N PRO A 203 -60.86 -9.47 -2.68
CA PRO A 203 -61.43 -8.57 -1.67
C PRO A 203 -60.73 -8.66 -0.30
N ARG A 204 -60.67 -7.56 0.46
CA ARG A 204 -59.86 -7.43 1.69
C ARG A 204 -59.99 -8.53 2.74
N ASN A 205 -61.18 -9.12 2.88
CA ASN A 205 -61.47 -10.13 3.90
C ASN A 205 -61.08 -11.57 3.48
N MET A 206 -60.37 -11.73 2.37
CA MET A 206 -59.95 -13.04 1.85
C MET A 206 -58.44 -13.18 1.80
N SER A 207 -57.95 -14.36 2.20
CA SER A 207 -56.56 -14.78 2.04
C SER A 207 -56.13 -14.67 0.58
N PRO A 208 -54.86 -14.32 0.26
CA PRO A 208 -53.74 -14.10 1.19
C PRO A 208 -53.53 -12.65 1.65
N ASN A 209 -54.51 -11.76 1.46
CA ASN A 209 -54.41 -10.37 1.93
C ASN A 209 -54.16 -10.29 3.44
N LEU A 210 -53.41 -9.27 3.87
CA LEU A 210 -53.09 -9.03 5.28
C LEU A 210 -53.82 -7.79 5.80
N ASP A 211 -54.65 -7.94 6.82
CA ASP A 211 -55.42 -6.83 7.42
C ASP A 211 -54.66 -6.19 8.60
N PHE A 212 -54.03 -5.05 8.34
CA PHE A 212 -53.26 -4.27 9.30
C PHE A 212 -54.13 -3.35 10.18
N THR A 213 -55.44 -3.27 9.96
CA THR A 213 -56.35 -2.31 10.61
C THR A 213 -56.16 -2.27 12.12
N SER A 214 -56.13 -3.44 12.78
CA SER A 214 -55.96 -3.52 14.24
C SER A 214 -54.54 -3.15 14.69
N LYS A 215 -53.49 -3.47 13.90
CA LYS A 215 -52.10 -3.11 14.23
C LYS A 215 -51.87 -1.60 14.11
N PHE A 216 -52.41 -0.97 13.07
CA PHE A 216 -52.32 0.48 12.88
C PHE A 216 -53.11 1.24 13.95
N GLN A 217 -54.30 0.74 14.33
CA GLN A 217 -55.05 1.26 15.47
C GLN A 217 -54.27 1.18 16.78
N ALA A 218 -53.61 0.04 17.04
CA ALA A 218 -52.80 -0.15 18.25
C ALA A 218 -51.57 0.77 18.28
N ALA A 219 -50.96 1.05 17.13
CA ALA A 219 -49.82 1.95 17.00
C ALA A 219 -50.21 3.45 17.04
N GLY A 220 -51.50 3.78 16.94
CA GLY A 220 -51.96 5.17 16.89
C GLY A 220 -51.87 5.81 15.51
N ILE A 221 -51.79 5.01 14.44
CA ILE A 221 -51.67 5.48 13.05
C ILE A 221 -53.06 5.67 12.46
N TYR A 222 -53.38 6.88 12.02
CA TYR A 222 -54.61 7.21 11.28
C TYR A 222 -54.31 8.18 10.13
N LEU A 223 -55.27 8.33 9.23
CA LEU A 223 -55.20 9.28 8.12
C LEU A 223 -56.11 10.47 8.42
N ASN A 224 -55.54 11.67 8.41
CA ASN A 224 -56.23 12.93 8.60
C ASN A 224 -55.81 13.85 7.46
N TRP A 225 -56.69 13.99 6.46
CA TRP A 225 -56.42 14.48 5.10
C TRP A 225 -55.96 13.41 4.09
N THR A 226 -56.36 13.55 2.84
CA THR A 226 -55.92 12.67 1.74
C THR A 226 -54.61 13.17 1.18
N ALA A 227 -53.59 12.33 1.18
CA ALA A 227 -52.22 12.71 0.81
C ALA A 227 -51.32 11.45 0.72
N ASN A 228 -50.05 11.65 0.32
CA ASN A 228 -49.01 10.60 0.32
C ASN A 228 -48.50 10.27 1.74
N HIS A 229 -49.39 9.80 2.61
CA HIS A 229 -49.07 9.37 3.98
C HIS A 229 -48.15 8.14 4.06
N PHE A 230 -48.00 7.40 2.95
CA PHE A 230 -47.21 6.19 2.89
C PHE A 230 -46.09 6.28 1.86
N ALA A 231 -44.96 5.62 2.14
CA ALA A 231 -43.91 5.33 1.17
C ALA A 231 -43.47 3.87 1.31
N ALA A 232 -43.30 3.18 0.18
CA ALA A 232 -42.70 1.85 0.13
C ALA A 232 -41.19 1.97 -0.07
N VAL A 233 -40.38 1.38 0.82
CA VAL A 233 -38.92 1.55 0.79
C VAL A 233 -38.22 0.42 1.54
N ASP A 234 -37.07 -0.04 1.07
CA ASP A 234 -36.17 -0.94 1.80
C ASP A 234 -35.26 -0.10 2.70
N ILE A 235 -35.75 0.25 3.91
CA ILE A 235 -35.07 1.21 4.78
C ILE A 235 -33.92 0.60 5.58
N ASP A 236 -33.94 -0.71 5.82
CA ASP A 236 -32.91 -1.44 6.57
C ASP A 236 -32.03 -2.36 5.71
N LYS A 237 -32.20 -2.30 4.38
CA LYS A 237 -31.34 -2.94 3.36
C LYS A 237 -31.31 -4.46 3.45
N ASP A 238 -32.40 -5.07 3.89
CA ASP A 238 -32.51 -6.52 3.91
C ASP A 238 -33.08 -7.10 2.60
N GLY A 239 -33.49 -6.22 1.67
CA GLY A 239 -33.92 -6.56 0.33
C GLY A 239 -35.43 -6.70 0.18
N ASP A 240 -36.22 -6.44 1.22
CA ASP A 240 -37.67 -6.35 1.14
C ASP A 240 -38.22 -4.93 1.35
N LEU A 241 -39.37 -4.63 0.71
CA LEU A 241 -40.00 -3.33 0.84
C LEU A 241 -40.77 -3.24 2.16
N ASP A 242 -40.43 -2.23 2.96
CA ASP A 242 -41.18 -1.81 4.14
C ASP A 242 -42.22 -0.75 3.79
N ILE A 243 -43.08 -0.42 4.77
CA ILE A 243 -44.02 0.70 4.67
C ILE A 243 -43.68 1.74 5.72
N LEU A 244 -43.22 2.91 5.26
CA LEU A 244 -43.19 4.13 6.06
C LEU A 244 -44.58 4.74 6.11
N ALA A 245 -45.02 5.12 7.31
CA ALA A 245 -46.30 5.77 7.55
C ALA A 245 -46.13 7.04 8.37
N ALA A 246 -46.50 8.18 7.80
CA ALA A 246 -46.56 9.45 8.50
C ALA A 246 -47.97 9.72 9.04
N SER A 247 -48.06 10.06 10.32
CA SER A 247 -49.33 10.38 10.98
C SER A 247 -49.05 11.27 12.18
N GLN A 248 -49.83 12.35 12.35
CA GLN A 248 -49.62 13.33 13.42
C GLN A 248 -48.23 13.96 13.32
N ASP A 249 -47.51 14.12 14.44
CA ASP A 249 -46.13 14.56 14.48
C ASP A 249 -45.11 13.40 14.36
N LYS A 250 -45.55 12.21 13.93
CA LYS A 250 -44.77 10.97 14.00
C LYS A 250 -44.60 10.30 12.65
N ILE A 251 -43.56 9.48 12.57
CA ILE A 251 -43.28 8.57 11.47
C ILE A 251 -43.16 7.17 12.04
N PHE A 252 -43.82 6.22 11.41
CA PHE A 252 -43.85 4.82 11.80
C PHE A 252 -43.28 3.95 10.67
N LEU A 253 -42.65 2.85 11.05
CA LEU A 253 -42.19 1.81 10.14
C LEU A 253 -43.02 0.55 10.41
N ALA A 254 -43.74 0.10 9.39
CA ALA A 254 -44.24 -1.27 9.33
C ALA A 254 -43.17 -2.10 8.61
N ARG A 255 -42.36 -2.80 9.39
CA ARG A 255 -41.24 -3.62 8.91
C ARG A 255 -41.73 -4.97 8.40
N ASN A 256 -41.35 -5.28 7.18
CA ASN A 256 -41.59 -6.52 6.47
C ASN A 256 -40.66 -7.62 7.03
N PRO A 257 -41.18 -8.83 7.31
CA PRO A 257 -40.38 -9.92 7.84
C PRO A 257 -39.65 -10.73 6.77
N GLY A 258 -39.59 -10.24 5.53
CA GLY A 258 -39.13 -10.95 4.36
C GLY A 258 -40.05 -12.07 3.84
N PRO A 259 -39.72 -12.63 2.66
CA PRO A 259 -40.59 -13.56 1.91
C PRO A 259 -40.83 -14.90 2.63
N THR A 260 -39.91 -15.31 3.52
CA THR A 260 -39.98 -16.63 4.17
C THR A 260 -40.99 -16.71 5.31
N ASN A 261 -41.36 -15.57 5.91
CA ASN A 261 -42.26 -15.47 7.06
C ASN A 261 -43.38 -14.44 6.83
N PHE A 262 -43.78 -14.26 5.57
CA PHE A 262 -44.74 -13.24 5.12
C PHE A 262 -46.17 -13.49 5.63
N ASN A 263 -46.43 -13.10 6.88
CA ASN A 263 -47.73 -13.19 7.52
C ASN A 263 -47.89 -12.05 8.53
N LEU A 264 -49.13 -11.58 8.75
CA LEU A 264 -49.43 -10.40 9.56
C LEU A 264 -48.82 -10.42 10.97
N ALA A 265 -48.68 -11.59 11.61
CA ALA A 265 -48.14 -11.67 12.96
C ALA A 265 -46.66 -11.29 13.03
N SER A 266 -45.89 -11.62 11.99
CA SER A 266 -44.44 -11.37 11.89
C SER A 266 -44.10 -9.91 11.58
N TRP A 267 -45.01 -9.13 10.99
CA TRP A 267 -44.82 -7.70 10.75
C TRP A 267 -44.76 -6.91 12.05
N THR A 268 -43.77 -6.02 12.18
CA THR A 268 -43.67 -5.10 13.32
C THR A 268 -44.04 -3.68 12.91
N VAL A 269 -44.87 -2.98 13.70
CA VAL A 269 -45.24 -1.59 13.46
C VAL A 269 -44.79 -0.76 14.65
N ALA A 270 -43.85 0.15 14.45
CA ALA A 270 -43.27 0.98 15.52
C ALA A 270 -42.96 2.40 15.05
N GLU A 271 -42.92 3.35 15.97
CA GLU A 271 -42.42 4.71 15.72
C GLU A 271 -40.91 4.66 15.45
N LEU A 272 -40.42 5.42 14.46
CA LEU A 272 -38.99 5.50 14.15
C LEU A 272 -38.18 6.11 15.29
N ASN A 273 -36.90 5.75 15.36
CA ASN A 273 -35.97 6.27 16.34
C ASN A 273 -35.25 7.53 15.81
N TYR A 274 -35.76 8.72 16.13
CA TYR A 274 -35.15 10.00 15.76
C TYR A 274 -34.86 10.88 16.98
N ASP A 275 -33.97 11.85 16.81
CA ASP A 275 -33.65 12.83 17.86
C ASP A 275 -34.85 13.74 18.20
N GLN A 276 -35.68 14.06 17.19
CA GLN A 276 -36.86 14.91 17.32
C GLN A 276 -38.00 14.50 16.37
N ARG A 277 -39.24 14.61 16.84
CA ARG A 277 -40.47 14.46 16.02
C ARG A 277 -40.62 15.56 14.97
N THR A 278 -41.53 15.39 14.01
CA THR A 278 -41.63 16.32 12.85
C THR A 278 -41.89 17.76 13.29
N GLY A 279 -42.60 17.93 14.42
CA GLY A 279 -42.86 19.23 15.01
C GLY A 279 -44.06 19.95 14.42
N TYR A 280 -44.78 19.32 13.47
CA TYR A 280 -46.05 19.79 12.94
C TYR A 280 -47.14 19.72 14.02
N LYS A 281 -47.15 20.72 14.91
CA LYS A 281 -48.05 20.87 16.07
C LYS A 281 -48.63 22.27 16.19
N ALA A 282 -49.79 22.39 16.83
CA ALA A 282 -50.35 23.69 17.20
C ALA A 282 -49.40 24.53 18.10
N PRO A 283 -49.37 25.89 17.97
CA PRO A 283 -50.21 26.71 17.10
C PRO A 283 -49.80 26.60 15.63
N VAL A 284 -50.77 26.27 14.77
CA VAL A 284 -50.61 26.19 13.33
C VAL A 284 -50.28 27.60 12.79
N PRO A 285 -49.31 27.77 11.86
CA PRO A 285 -49.10 29.05 11.19
C PRO A 285 -50.43 29.60 10.64
N LEU A 286 -50.72 30.89 10.92
CA LEU A 286 -51.98 31.51 10.50
C LEU A 286 -52.11 31.43 8.97
N GLY A 287 -53.30 31.06 8.47
CA GLY A 287 -53.57 31.16 7.03
C GLY A 287 -53.42 32.60 6.54
N THR A 288 -53.33 32.81 5.21
CA THR A 288 -53.25 34.15 4.59
C THR A 288 -54.41 35.09 4.99
N ASN A 289 -55.50 34.52 5.52
CA ASN A 289 -56.69 35.23 6.03
C ASN A 289 -56.70 35.45 7.56
N GLY A 290 -55.65 35.08 8.29
CA GLY A 290 -55.53 35.29 9.75
C GLY A 290 -56.36 34.35 10.63
N GLN A 291 -56.94 33.28 10.09
CA GLN A 291 -57.68 32.27 10.85
C GLN A 291 -56.78 31.10 11.30
N SER A 292 -57.01 30.59 12.51
CA SER A 292 -56.37 29.39 13.05
C SER A 292 -57.16 28.15 12.64
N TYR A 293 -56.49 27.21 11.97
CA TYR A 293 -57.06 25.92 11.59
C TYR A 293 -56.68 24.84 12.62
N PRO A 294 -57.49 23.78 12.77
CA PRO A 294 -57.09 22.62 13.56
C PRO A 294 -55.85 21.97 12.95
N ASP A 295 -54.95 21.49 13.82
CA ASP A 295 -53.73 20.79 13.42
C ASP A 295 -54.08 19.51 12.64
N ARG A 296 -53.34 19.26 11.55
CA ARG A 296 -53.49 18.11 10.66
C ARG A 296 -52.26 17.19 10.70
N GLY A 297 -51.16 17.63 11.34
CA GLY A 297 -49.91 16.88 11.42
C GLY A 297 -49.22 16.72 10.06
N THR A 298 -48.35 15.71 9.97
CA THR A 298 -47.69 15.24 8.76
C THR A 298 -48.71 14.57 7.85
N SER A 299 -48.76 15.01 6.58
CA SER A 299 -49.65 14.48 5.54
C SER A 299 -48.90 13.79 4.41
N ALA A 300 -47.61 14.08 4.22
CA ALA A 300 -46.81 13.49 3.16
C ALA A 300 -45.48 12.96 3.69
N VAL A 301 -45.03 11.81 3.20
CA VAL A 301 -43.71 11.23 3.48
C VAL A 301 -43.11 10.64 2.20
N ALA A 302 -41.81 10.83 2.03
CA ALA A 302 -41.01 10.15 1.01
C ALA A 302 -39.62 9.85 1.56
N ALA A 303 -38.90 8.94 0.91
CA ALA A 303 -37.60 8.46 1.37
C ALA A 303 -36.65 8.25 0.19
N GLY A 304 -35.35 8.39 0.44
CA GLY A 304 -34.28 8.22 -0.53
C GLY A 304 -32.94 8.56 0.09
N ASP A 305 -31.85 8.07 -0.50
CA ASP A 305 -30.48 8.38 -0.05
C ASP A 305 -30.08 9.78 -0.54
N PHE A 306 -30.36 10.83 0.25
CA PHE A 306 -30.17 12.21 -0.21
C PHE A 306 -28.72 12.66 -0.11
N ASP A 307 -27.94 12.19 0.87
CA ASP A 307 -26.54 12.58 1.02
C ASP A 307 -25.54 11.68 0.27
N GLY A 308 -25.97 10.51 -0.18
CA GLY A 308 -25.17 9.56 -0.94
C GLY A 308 -24.24 8.73 -0.06
N ASP A 309 -24.55 8.58 1.24
CA ASP A 309 -23.82 7.68 2.14
C ASP A 309 -24.31 6.22 2.05
N GLY A 310 -25.39 6.01 1.30
CA GLY A 310 -25.99 4.73 1.01
C GLY A 310 -27.17 4.43 1.90
N ASP A 311 -27.35 5.07 3.06
CA ASP A 311 -28.45 4.86 3.98
C ASP A 311 -29.70 5.66 3.56
N ILE A 312 -30.88 5.12 3.83
CA ILE A 312 -32.14 5.75 3.40
C ILE A 312 -32.54 6.84 4.39
N ASP A 313 -32.66 8.07 3.89
CA ASP A 313 -33.17 9.23 4.60
C ASP A 313 -34.67 9.43 4.37
N ILE A 314 -35.28 10.35 5.13
CA ILE A 314 -36.73 10.63 5.06
C ILE A 314 -37.00 12.13 4.93
N VAL A 315 -37.97 12.49 4.09
CA VAL A 315 -38.54 13.84 4.04
C VAL A 315 -40.05 13.80 4.32
N CYS A 316 -40.53 14.77 5.09
CA CYS A 316 -41.92 14.90 5.49
C CYS A 316 -42.50 16.28 5.14
N GLY A 317 -43.79 16.29 4.81
CA GLY A 317 -44.58 17.49 4.50
C GLY A 317 -45.91 17.52 5.26
N SER A 318 -46.51 18.70 5.31
CA SER A 318 -47.81 18.92 5.95
C SER A 318 -48.69 19.81 5.08
N VAL A 319 -49.98 19.48 5.00
CA VAL A 319 -51.04 20.29 4.38
C VAL A 319 -51.19 21.66 5.06
N ASN A 320 -50.74 21.77 6.31
CA ASN A 320 -50.68 23.05 6.99
C ASN A 320 -49.56 23.92 6.37
N ASN A 321 -49.75 25.24 6.35
CA ASN A 321 -48.84 26.22 5.70
C ASN A 321 -47.50 26.41 6.45
N TRP A 322 -46.81 25.33 6.78
CA TRP A 322 -45.46 25.35 7.32
C TRP A 322 -44.48 25.80 6.23
N PRO A 323 -43.58 26.75 6.52
CA PRO A 323 -42.64 27.30 5.53
C PRO A 323 -41.43 26.39 5.28
N PHE A 324 -41.53 25.09 5.55
CA PHE A 324 -40.43 24.13 5.42
C PHE A 324 -40.94 22.68 5.30
N LEU A 325 -40.11 21.82 4.71
CA LEU A 325 -40.17 20.37 4.87
C LEU A 325 -39.30 19.94 6.05
N VAL A 326 -39.60 18.79 6.65
CA VAL A 326 -38.73 18.18 7.67
C VAL A 326 -37.90 17.10 7.01
N TYR A 327 -36.57 17.20 7.13
CA TYR A 327 -35.61 16.21 6.65
C TYR A 327 -35.05 15.41 7.84
N TYR A 328 -34.86 14.12 7.63
CA TYR A 328 -34.32 13.17 8.58
C TYR A 328 -33.16 12.42 7.94
N GLN A 329 -31.95 12.75 8.37
CA GLN A 329 -30.74 12.05 7.95
C GLN A 329 -30.58 10.77 8.76
N ASN A 330 -30.38 9.61 8.12
CA ASN A 330 -30.08 8.35 8.78
C ASN A 330 -28.59 8.26 9.10
N ASP A 331 -28.21 8.00 10.35
CA ASP A 331 -26.80 7.92 10.74
C ASP A 331 -26.14 6.55 10.50
N GLY A 332 -26.81 5.68 9.72
CA GLY A 332 -26.41 4.30 9.44
C GLY A 332 -26.63 3.31 10.58
N THR A 333 -27.18 3.75 11.71
CA THR A 333 -27.54 2.87 12.84
C THR A 333 -29.05 2.70 13.00
N GLY A 334 -29.84 3.27 12.09
CA GLY A 334 -31.29 3.38 12.21
C GLY A 334 -31.73 4.45 13.20
N HIS A 335 -30.84 5.41 13.51
CA HIS A 335 -31.18 6.64 14.23
C HIS A 335 -31.19 7.83 13.28
N PHE A 336 -32.22 8.66 13.36
CA PHE A 336 -32.42 9.76 12.41
C PHE A 336 -32.27 11.14 13.06
N LEU A 337 -31.53 12.02 12.39
CA LEU A 337 -31.27 13.40 12.81
C LEU A 337 -32.16 14.38 12.03
N ARG A 338 -32.97 15.16 12.74
CA ARG A 338 -33.93 16.12 12.16
C ARG A 338 -33.25 17.43 11.73
N SER A 339 -33.58 17.90 10.53
CA SER A 339 -33.39 19.30 10.12
C SER A 339 -34.57 19.80 9.26
N GLU A 340 -34.51 21.05 8.80
CA GLU A 340 -35.59 21.70 8.05
C GLU A 340 -35.09 22.19 6.69
N ILE A 341 -35.86 21.93 5.64
CA ILE A 341 -35.62 22.44 4.28
C ILE A 341 -36.58 23.60 4.03
N PRO A 342 -36.10 24.87 3.98
CA PRO A 342 -36.97 26.03 3.83
C PRO A 342 -37.67 26.08 2.47
N ILE A 343 -38.98 26.33 2.46
CA ILE A 343 -39.75 26.63 1.24
C ILE A 343 -39.77 28.16 1.06
N PRO A 344 -39.03 28.72 0.07
CA PRO A 344 -38.77 30.16 0.01
C PRO A 344 -39.97 30.97 -0.51
N ILE A 345 -40.97 30.32 -1.12
CA ILE A 345 -42.16 30.97 -1.68
C ILE A 345 -43.40 30.60 -0.85
N SER A 346 -44.01 31.59 -0.19
CA SER A 346 -45.12 31.37 0.75
C SER A 346 -46.36 30.69 0.15
N SER A 347 -46.64 30.88 -1.15
CA SER A 347 -47.75 30.22 -1.86
C SER A 347 -47.48 28.74 -2.20
N CYS A 348 -46.23 28.29 -2.01
CA CYS A 348 -45.79 26.91 -2.24
C CYS A 348 -45.76 26.07 -0.94
N THR A 349 -46.40 26.53 0.13
CA THR A 349 -46.56 25.80 1.40
C THR A 349 -47.85 24.96 1.40
N GLY A 350 -48.00 24.03 2.36
CA GLY A 350 -49.15 23.12 2.40
C GLY A 350 -48.93 21.84 1.59
N THR A 351 -47.81 21.17 1.81
CA THR A 351 -47.35 20.00 1.05
C THR A 351 -48.15 18.74 1.38
N VAL A 352 -48.86 18.20 0.40
CA VAL A 352 -49.66 16.96 0.50
C VAL A 352 -49.16 15.87 -0.45
N ALA A 353 -48.46 16.28 -1.49
CA ALA A 353 -47.87 15.42 -2.49
C ALA A 353 -46.35 15.54 -2.39
N LEU A 354 -45.67 14.42 -2.12
CA LEU A 354 -44.20 14.32 -2.11
C LEU A 354 -43.76 13.08 -2.88
N CYS A 355 -42.82 13.27 -3.81
CA CYS A 355 -42.15 12.20 -4.55
C CYS A 355 -40.64 12.44 -4.52
N VAL A 356 -39.86 11.37 -4.52
CA VAL A 356 -38.40 11.41 -4.50
C VAL A 356 -37.86 10.59 -5.65
N SER A 357 -37.04 11.21 -6.49
CA SER A 357 -36.36 10.54 -7.59
C SER A 357 -35.16 11.38 -8.02
N ASP A 358 -34.17 10.75 -8.65
CA ASP A 358 -33.10 11.46 -9.36
C ASP A 358 -33.63 11.98 -10.71
N PHE A 359 -34.36 13.10 -10.68
CA PHE A 359 -35.01 13.69 -11.86
C PHE A 359 -34.01 14.25 -12.87
N LYS A 360 -32.78 14.57 -12.44
CA LYS A 360 -31.72 15.12 -13.31
C LYS A 360 -30.64 14.10 -13.73
N LEU A 361 -30.78 12.85 -13.29
CA LEU A 361 -29.88 11.73 -13.57
C LEU A 361 -28.42 12.00 -13.17
N ASP A 362 -28.20 12.72 -12.08
CA ASP A 362 -26.86 13.04 -11.56
C ASP A 362 -26.43 12.16 -10.40
N GLY A 363 -27.23 11.15 -10.06
CA GLY A 363 -27.00 10.23 -8.96
C GLY A 363 -27.43 10.76 -7.60
N ARG A 364 -28.10 11.91 -7.54
CA ARG A 364 -28.58 12.52 -6.29
C ARG A 364 -30.10 12.66 -6.31
N PRO A 365 -30.84 11.96 -5.44
CA PRO A 365 -32.29 12.10 -5.37
C PRO A 365 -32.71 13.56 -5.11
N ASP A 366 -33.70 14.01 -5.89
CA ASP A 366 -34.36 15.29 -5.79
C ASP A 366 -35.75 15.12 -5.16
N ILE A 367 -36.34 16.21 -4.66
CA ILE A 367 -37.65 16.17 -4.00
C ILE A 367 -38.65 16.96 -4.84
N PHE A 368 -39.65 16.29 -5.39
CA PHE A 368 -40.82 16.93 -5.97
C PHE A 368 -41.89 17.13 -4.90
N GLY A 369 -42.58 18.27 -4.94
CA GLY A 369 -43.75 18.48 -4.10
C GLY A 369 -44.85 19.30 -4.76
N ALA A 370 -46.08 19.03 -4.33
CA ALA A 370 -47.26 19.81 -4.69
C ALA A 370 -48.14 20.10 -3.47
N THR A 371 -48.89 21.20 -3.57
CA THR A 371 -49.59 21.78 -2.44
C THR A 371 -51.10 21.66 -2.55
N ASP A 372 -51.73 21.49 -1.39
CA ASP A 372 -53.16 21.73 -1.19
C ASP A 372 -53.31 22.92 -0.26
N ALA A 373 -53.71 24.03 -0.86
CA ALA A 373 -53.82 25.32 -0.21
C ALA A 373 -55.30 25.71 0.00
N TRP A 374 -56.15 24.76 0.41
CA TRP A 374 -57.56 25.00 0.77
C TRP A 374 -57.75 26.22 1.69
N ASN A 375 -56.80 26.43 2.60
CA ASN A 375 -56.78 27.52 3.58
C ASN A 375 -56.25 28.87 3.06
N ALA A 376 -55.70 28.92 1.84
CA ALA A 376 -55.08 30.08 1.20
C ALA A 376 -55.66 30.42 -0.19
N GLY A 377 -56.88 29.99 -0.48
CA GLY A 377 -57.63 30.40 -1.67
C GLY A 377 -57.82 29.35 -2.76
N ASN A 378 -57.64 28.05 -2.46
CA ASN A 378 -57.79 26.91 -3.39
C ASN A 378 -56.91 27.02 -4.65
N GLN A 379 -55.60 27.17 -4.48
CA GLN A 379 -54.65 27.21 -5.59
C GLN A 379 -53.46 26.27 -5.34
N ALA A 380 -53.50 25.08 -5.95
CA ALA A 380 -52.39 24.14 -5.91
C ALA A 380 -51.20 24.65 -6.73
N HIS A 381 -50.01 24.54 -6.14
CA HIS A 381 -48.72 24.83 -6.77
C HIS A 381 -47.84 23.58 -6.75
N MET A 382 -46.85 23.52 -7.63
CA MET A 382 -45.86 22.44 -7.69
C MET A 382 -44.45 23.01 -7.76
N TRP A 383 -43.50 22.26 -7.23
CA TRP A 383 -42.11 22.67 -7.12
C TRP A 383 -41.20 21.45 -7.02
N ILE A 384 -39.91 21.70 -7.24
CA ILE A 384 -38.85 20.71 -7.04
C ILE A 384 -37.72 21.34 -6.23
N PHE A 385 -37.19 20.60 -5.25
CA PHE A 385 -35.88 20.86 -4.67
C PHE A 385 -34.86 19.98 -5.39
N LYS A 386 -33.95 20.62 -6.13
CA LYS A 386 -32.82 19.95 -6.75
C LYS A 386 -31.71 19.80 -5.73
N ASN A 387 -31.28 18.57 -5.47
CA ASN A 387 -30.16 18.24 -4.62
C ASN A 387 -28.83 18.61 -5.30
N GLN A 388 -28.07 19.52 -4.69
CA GLN A 388 -26.78 19.99 -5.19
C GLN A 388 -25.58 19.33 -4.46
N GLY A 389 -25.84 18.30 -3.65
CA GLY A 389 -24.85 17.65 -2.80
C GLY A 389 -24.63 18.37 -1.46
N GLN A 390 -23.56 18.00 -0.76
CA GLN A 390 -23.24 18.52 0.56
C GLN A 390 -22.12 19.56 0.52
N THR A 391 -22.20 20.53 1.43
CA THR A 391 -21.09 21.47 1.68
C THR A 391 -20.57 21.28 3.11
N PRO A 392 -19.23 21.18 3.31
CA PRO A 392 -18.67 21.11 4.65
C PRO A 392 -18.86 22.45 5.38
N THR A 393 -19.63 22.43 6.47
CA THR A 393 -19.86 23.55 7.38
C THR A 393 -19.13 23.28 8.69
N THR A 394 -18.15 24.12 9.02
CA THR A 394 -17.40 24.00 10.28
C THR A 394 -18.18 24.65 11.43
N THR A 395 -18.66 23.86 12.38
CA THR A 395 -19.27 24.34 13.62
C THR A 395 -18.30 24.25 14.78
N THR A 396 -18.19 25.33 15.53
CA THR A 396 -17.37 25.39 16.74
C THR A 396 -18.28 25.38 17.96
N ILE A 397 -18.24 24.31 18.74
CA ILE A 397 -18.98 24.17 20.00
C ILE A 397 -18.00 24.17 21.16
N THR A 398 -18.29 24.97 22.18
CA THR A 398 -17.56 24.90 23.45
C THR A 398 -18.23 23.84 24.31
N ASP A 399 -17.48 22.79 24.67
CA ASP A 399 -18.00 21.75 25.54
C ASP A 399 -18.26 22.28 26.97
N GLN A 400 -18.89 21.43 27.79
CA GLN A 400 -19.19 21.74 29.20
C GLN A 400 -17.94 22.01 30.08
N TYR A 401 -16.73 21.80 29.55
CA TYR A 401 -15.44 22.03 30.21
C TYR A 401 -14.71 23.28 29.70
N GLY A 402 -15.28 24.01 28.74
CA GLY A 402 -14.67 25.21 28.17
C GLY A 402 -13.71 24.93 27.00
N ASN A 403 -13.66 23.71 26.47
CA ASN A 403 -12.84 23.38 25.30
C ASN A 403 -13.58 23.72 24.02
N THR A 404 -12.89 24.39 23.11
CA THR A 404 -13.39 24.68 21.76
C THR A 404 -13.24 23.44 20.89
N ILE A 405 -14.34 22.75 20.60
CA ILE A 405 -14.42 21.62 19.68
C ILE A 405 -14.87 22.16 18.33
N THR A 406 -14.03 21.99 17.31
CA THR A 406 -14.35 22.34 15.94
C THR A 406 -14.72 21.07 15.20
N THR A 407 -15.99 20.93 14.84
CA THR A 407 -16.52 19.80 14.09
C THR A 407 -16.91 20.27 12.69
N THR A 408 -16.49 19.55 11.66
CA THR A 408 -16.99 19.76 10.30
C THR A 408 -18.25 18.92 10.13
N LEU A 409 -19.40 19.57 9.98
CA LEU A 409 -20.67 18.96 9.60
C LEU A 409 -20.85 19.11 8.09
N TYR A 410 -21.63 18.24 7.47
CA TYR A 410 -21.95 18.33 6.04
C TYR A 410 -23.42 18.69 5.91
N GLU A 411 -23.71 19.87 5.37
CA GLU A 411 -25.08 20.33 5.19
C GLU A 411 -25.51 20.10 3.74
N MET A 412 -26.72 19.55 3.57
CA MET A 412 -27.35 19.37 2.26
C MET A 412 -27.64 20.72 1.60
N ASN A 413 -27.21 20.88 0.34
CA ASN A 413 -27.46 22.07 -0.46
C ASN A 413 -28.64 21.84 -1.41
N TRP A 414 -29.72 22.60 -1.21
CA TRP A 414 -30.96 22.47 -1.97
C TRP A 414 -31.21 23.70 -2.85
N SER A 415 -31.54 23.46 -4.12
CA SER A 415 -31.98 24.51 -5.05
C SER A 415 -33.49 24.40 -5.30
N PHE A 416 -34.25 25.39 -4.86
CA PHE A 416 -35.71 25.42 -5.02
C PHE A 416 -36.11 25.99 -6.39
N LEU A 417 -36.94 25.24 -7.12
CA LEU A 417 -37.54 25.68 -8.37
C LEU A 417 -39.06 25.51 -8.30
N CYS A 418 -39.78 26.62 -8.43
CA CYS A 418 -41.23 26.62 -8.59
C CYS A 418 -41.60 26.37 -10.05
N LEU A 419 -42.37 25.32 -10.33
CA LEU A 419 -42.71 24.92 -11.71
C LEU A 419 -43.93 25.71 -12.22
N ASN A 420 -44.25 25.58 -13.51
CA ASN A 420 -45.33 26.32 -14.18
C ASN A 420 -45.23 27.86 -14.07
N GLN A 421 -44.00 28.40 -14.03
CA GLN A 421 -43.75 29.83 -13.74
C GLN A 421 -44.38 30.28 -12.41
N CYS A 422 -44.53 29.34 -11.48
CA CYS A 422 -45.17 29.57 -10.19
C CYS A 422 -46.66 29.96 -10.28
N ASN A 423 -47.32 29.63 -11.40
CA ASN A 423 -48.77 29.76 -11.54
C ASN A 423 -49.48 28.50 -11.02
N PRO A 424 -50.70 28.64 -10.47
CA PRO A 424 -51.54 27.50 -10.10
C PRO A 424 -51.79 26.56 -11.29
N ILE A 425 -51.87 25.26 -11.02
CA ILE A 425 -51.86 24.21 -12.05
C ILE A 425 -53.25 23.67 -12.44
N ILE A 426 -54.29 24.03 -11.68
CA ILE A 426 -55.69 23.63 -11.89
C ILE A 426 -56.54 24.93 -11.92
N PRO A 427 -57.71 25.01 -12.59
CA PRO A 427 -58.54 26.22 -12.56
C PRO A 427 -58.78 26.75 -11.13
N PRO A 428 -59.04 28.06 -10.93
CA PRO A 428 -58.79 28.80 -9.67
C PRO A 428 -59.61 28.41 -8.40
N TYR A 429 -60.09 27.19 -8.26
CA TYR A 429 -60.85 26.70 -7.11
C TYR A 429 -60.57 25.22 -6.74
N TYR A 430 -59.54 24.60 -7.32
CA TYR A 430 -59.24 23.17 -7.20
C TYR A 430 -57.88 22.92 -6.48
N ASP A 431 -57.75 21.77 -5.81
CA ASP A 431 -56.60 21.35 -4.98
C ASP A 431 -55.86 20.11 -5.55
N VAL A 432 -54.78 19.64 -4.91
CA VAL A 432 -54.06 18.41 -5.31
C VAL A 432 -54.12 17.44 -4.16
N ASP A 433 -54.63 16.23 -4.40
CA ASP A 433 -54.75 15.20 -3.38
C ASP A 433 -53.92 13.95 -3.72
N MET A 434 -53.49 13.82 -4.98
CA MET A 434 -52.69 12.69 -5.45
C MET A 434 -51.44 13.13 -6.21
N THR A 435 -50.34 12.43 -5.96
CA THR A 435 -49.21 12.33 -6.88
C THR A 435 -48.59 10.95 -6.84
N THR A 436 -48.04 10.50 -7.98
CA THR A 436 -47.14 9.36 -8.06
C THR A 436 -46.16 9.58 -9.21
N MET A 437 -44.96 9.03 -9.05
CA MET A 437 -43.91 9.02 -10.07
C MET A 437 -44.01 7.78 -10.94
N LEU A 438 -43.67 7.92 -12.22
CA LEU A 438 -43.66 6.84 -13.20
C LEU A 438 -42.85 7.28 -14.43
N ASP A 439 -42.23 6.33 -15.13
CA ASP A 439 -41.69 6.54 -16.48
C ASP A 439 -42.80 6.14 -17.46
N TYR A 440 -43.68 7.09 -17.83
CA TYR A 440 -44.93 6.73 -18.51
C TYR A 440 -44.73 6.32 -19.97
N ASP A 441 -43.61 6.70 -20.59
CA ASP A 441 -43.28 6.49 -22.00
C ASP A 441 -42.00 5.67 -22.26
N GLN A 442 -41.31 5.22 -21.20
CA GLN A 442 -40.08 4.42 -21.23
C GLN A 442 -38.86 5.15 -21.83
N ASP A 443 -38.78 6.46 -21.66
CA ASP A 443 -37.60 7.22 -22.11
C ASP A 443 -36.43 7.21 -21.10
N GLY A 444 -36.68 6.70 -19.89
CA GLY A 444 -35.69 6.48 -18.85
C GLY A 444 -35.49 7.65 -17.89
N ASP A 445 -36.25 8.74 -18.04
CA ASP A 445 -36.43 9.73 -16.99
C ASP A 445 -37.77 9.53 -16.24
N MET A 446 -37.89 10.12 -15.05
CA MET A 446 -39.07 9.91 -14.20
C MET A 446 -40.02 11.08 -14.34
N ASP A 447 -41.27 10.79 -14.68
CA ASP A 447 -42.37 11.73 -14.78
C ASP A 447 -43.26 11.69 -13.54
N LEU A 448 -44.27 12.57 -13.52
CA LEU A 448 -45.25 12.66 -12.43
C LEU A 448 -46.67 12.80 -12.97
N ILE A 449 -47.62 12.20 -12.25
CA ILE A 449 -49.04 12.54 -12.40
C ILE A 449 -49.58 13.30 -11.19
N LEU A 450 -50.56 14.18 -11.44
CA LEU A 450 -51.22 15.01 -10.43
C LEU A 450 -52.72 15.13 -10.70
N ALA A 451 -53.56 15.09 -9.66
CA ALA A 451 -54.99 15.38 -9.77
C ALA A 451 -55.64 15.83 -8.43
N ASP A 452 -56.79 16.52 -8.54
CA ASP A 452 -57.71 16.91 -7.45
C ASP A 452 -58.67 15.76 -7.14
N ALA A 453 -58.66 15.15 -5.97
CA ALA A 453 -59.42 13.91 -5.74
C ALA A 453 -60.95 14.12 -5.61
N ASN A 454 -61.41 15.33 -5.30
CA ASN A 454 -62.82 15.64 -5.05
C ASN A 454 -63.54 16.20 -6.30
N HIS A 455 -62.78 16.65 -7.31
CA HIS A 455 -63.30 17.22 -8.57
C HIS A 455 -62.70 16.60 -9.86
N SER A 456 -61.71 15.72 -9.79
CA SER A 456 -61.03 15.18 -10.98
C SER A 456 -61.81 14.09 -11.70
N GLY A 457 -62.38 14.43 -12.85
CA GLY A 457 -62.43 13.48 -13.97
C GLY A 457 -61.08 13.37 -14.69
N ASP A 458 -60.16 14.31 -14.43
CA ASP A 458 -58.97 14.59 -15.23
C ASP A 458 -57.67 14.64 -14.39
N TYR A 459 -56.54 14.23 -14.97
CA TYR A 459 -55.18 14.33 -14.41
C TYR A 459 -54.27 15.19 -15.28
N TYR A 460 -53.19 15.68 -14.68
CA TYR A 460 -52.07 16.32 -15.36
C TYR A 460 -50.89 15.37 -15.40
N LEU A 461 -50.19 15.35 -16.53
CA LEU A 461 -48.90 14.71 -16.67
C LEU A 461 -47.83 15.80 -16.64
N VAL A 462 -46.86 15.65 -15.76
CA VAL A 462 -45.67 16.49 -15.69
C VAL A 462 -44.54 15.68 -16.31
N ILE A 463 -44.24 16.01 -17.56
CA ILE A 463 -43.25 15.32 -18.39
C ILE A 463 -41.88 15.89 -18.03
N ASN A 464 -40.96 15.05 -17.62
CA ASN A 464 -39.58 15.45 -17.47
C ASN A 464 -38.86 15.36 -18.83
N THR A 465 -37.96 16.30 -19.09
CA THR A 465 -37.07 16.25 -20.24
C THR A 465 -35.69 16.74 -19.82
N LEU A 466 -34.65 15.95 -20.07
CA LEU A 466 -33.29 16.33 -19.68
C LEU A 466 -32.77 17.50 -20.53
N ALA A 467 -32.29 18.56 -19.87
CA ALA A 467 -31.62 19.65 -20.57
C ALA A 467 -30.19 19.21 -20.98
N ASN A 468 -29.77 19.51 -22.22
CA ASN A 468 -28.41 19.25 -22.72
C ASN A 468 -27.37 20.23 -22.13
N VAL A 469 -27.24 20.24 -20.81
CA VAL A 469 -26.22 21.00 -20.07
C VAL A 469 -25.57 20.11 -19.02
N TYR A 470 -24.28 20.28 -18.86
CA TYR A 470 -23.39 19.37 -18.14
C TYR A 470 -22.71 20.04 -16.95
N ALA A 471 -22.37 19.24 -15.95
CA ALA A 471 -21.48 19.62 -14.88
C ALA A 471 -20.11 20.02 -15.43
N LEU A 472 -19.37 20.86 -14.68
CA LEU A 472 -18.05 21.34 -15.11
C LEU A 472 -16.92 20.35 -14.84
N HIS A 473 -17.15 19.36 -13.98
CA HIS A 473 -16.15 18.41 -13.53
C HIS A 473 -16.78 17.05 -13.23
N GLY A 474 -16.04 15.98 -13.46
CA GLY A 474 -16.42 14.65 -13.02
C GLY A 474 -15.31 13.61 -13.16
N GLU A 475 -15.40 12.54 -12.38
CA GLU A 475 -14.41 11.46 -12.36
C GLU A 475 -15.05 10.10 -12.67
N ALA A 476 -14.44 9.30 -13.55
CA ALA A 476 -14.79 7.91 -13.82
C ALA A 476 -13.70 6.98 -13.30
N VAL A 477 -14.03 6.04 -12.42
CA VAL A 477 -13.05 5.14 -11.79
C VAL A 477 -13.41 3.68 -12.03
N SER A 478 -12.41 2.87 -12.36
CA SER A 478 -12.60 1.44 -12.56
C SER A 478 -12.41 0.63 -11.28
N LYS A 479 -13.11 -0.50 -11.19
CA LYS A 479 -12.68 -1.65 -10.37
C LYS A 479 -11.38 -2.23 -10.92
N THR A 480 -10.86 -3.27 -10.26
CA THR A 480 -9.69 -4.00 -10.75
C THR A 480 -9.94 -4.58 -12.14
N ILE A 481 -9.01 -4.31 -13.07
CA ILE A 481 -9.02 -4.83 -14.44
C ILE A 481 -7.96 -5.91 -14.67
N SER A 482 -7.17 -6.25 -13.64
CA SER A 482 -6.16 -7.32 -13.65
C SER A 482 -6.68 -8.64 -13.09
N GLN A 483 -7.93 -8.99 -13.38
CA GLN A 483 -8.59 -10.18 -12.82
C GLN A 483 -7.72 -11.44 -12.97
N ASN A 484 -7.54 -12.16 -11.84
CA ASN A 484 -6.73 -13.38 -11.65
C ASN A 484 -5.22 -13.21 -11.37
N LEU A 485 -4.71 -11.99 -11.14
CA LEU A 485 -3.37 -11.82 -10.58
C LEU A 485 -3.43 -11.71 -9.05
N ASP A 486 -2.81 -12.67 -8.35
CA ASP A 486 -2.57 -12.55 -6.91
C ASP A 486 -1.47 -11.49 -6.69
N PRO A 487 -1.77 -10.33 -6.06
CA PRO A 487 -0.77 -9.30 -5.82
C PRO A 487 0.35 -9.76 -4.89
N ARG A 488 0.20 -10.87 -4.16
CA ARG A 488 1.30 -11.50 -3.40
C ARG A 488 2.33 -12.19 -4.30
N GLN A 489 1.93 -12.61 -5.49
CA GLN A 489 2.76 -13.39 -6.40
C GLN A 489 3.18 -12.62 -7.64
N TYR A 490 2.41 -11.61 -8.05
CA TYR A 490 2.65 -10.88 -9.29
C TYR A 490 2.60 -9.36 -9.07
N ALA A 491 3.41 -8.67 -9.86
CA ALA A 491 3.49 -7.22 -9.89
C ALA A 491 3.32 -6.72 -11.32
N ILE A 492 2.39 -5.80 -11.55
CA ILE A 492 2.20 -5.14 -12.83
C ILE A 492 3.20 -3.98 -12.92
N THR A 493 4.12 -4.05 -13.89
CA THR A 493 5.21 -3.09 -14.03
C THR A 493 4.97 -2.08 -15.13
N LYS A 494 4.16 -2.42 -16.14
CA LYS A 494 3.87 -1.53 -17.27
C LYS A 494 2.41 -1.62 -17.69
N VAL A 495 1.90 -0.54 -18.26
CA VAL A 495 0.59 -0.50 -18.92
C VAL A 495 0.63 0.39 -20.15
N GLN A 496 -0.10 0.03 -21.18
CA GLN A 496 -0.23 0.77 -22.42
C GLN A 496 -1.69 0.80 -22.85
N ILE A 497 -2.21 1.99 -23.13
CA ILE A 497 -3.50 2.13 -23.81
C ILE A 497 -3.26 1.85 -25.31
N THR A 498 -3.76 0.73 -25.80
CA THR A 498 -3.58 0.28 -27.19
C THR A 498 -4.76 0.63 -28.08
N ASN A 499 -5.91 1.00 -27.51
CA ASN A 499 -7.01 1.61 -28.25
C ASN A 499 -7.76 2.54 -27.30
N LEU A 500 -8.00 3.77 -27.73
CA LEU A 500 -8.79 4.76 -27.00
C LEU A 500 -9.78 5.39 -27.97
N GLN A 501 -11.07 5.15 -27.75
CA GLN A 501 -12.13 5.82 -28.49
C GLN A 501 -12.76 6.87 -27.59
N GLN A 502 -12.60 8.14 -27.96
CA GLN A 502 -13.10 9.28 -27.20
C GLN A 502 -13.45 10.43 -28.15
N GLY A 503 -14.28 11.35 -27.70
CA GLY A 503 -14.71 12.50 -28.48
C GLY A 503 -15.31 13.59 -27.60
N VAL A 504 -16.08 14.47 -28.23
CA VAL A 504 -16.76 15.57 -27.54
C VAL A 504 -18.21 15.66 -28.02
N ARG A 505 -19.09 16.17 -27.15
CA ARG A 505 -20.41 16.66 -27.50
C ARG A 505 -20.38 18.18 -27.36
N GLY A 506 -20.90 18.90 -28.35
CA GLY A 506 -20.79 20.35 -28.43
C GLY A 506 -19.45 20.81 -29.04
N THR A 507 -18.82 21.84 -28.49
CA THR A 507 -17.49 22.31 -28.90
C THR A 507 -16.38 21.70 -28.05
N ALA A 508 -15.18 21.57 -28.63
CA ALA A 508 -14.02 21.09 -27.87
C ALA A 508 -13.38 22.19 -27.00
N THR A 509 -13.81 23.44 -27.11
CA THR A 509 -13.08 24.57 -26.52
C THR A 509 -13.15 24.51 -25.00
N GLY A 510 -12.01 24.52 -24.32
CA GLY A 510 -11.95 24.50 -22.85
C GLY A 510 -12.19 23.13 -22.21
N LEU A 511 -12.48 22.09 -22.98
CA LEU A 511 -12.63 20.72 -22.47
C LEU A 511 -11.28 20.04 -22.21
N SER A 512 -11.21 19.20 -21.17
CA SER A 512 -10.10 18.28 -20.91
C SER A 512 -10.51 16.89 -20.41
N VAL A 513 -9.68 15.89 -20.72
CA VAL A 513 -9.75 14.54 -20.13
C VAL A 513 -8.35 14.10 -19.70
N SER A 514 -8.18 13.77 -18.43
CA SER A 514 -6.94 13.24 -17.85
C SER A 514 -7.11 11.78 -17.45
N TYR A 515 -6.30 10.89 -18.03
CA TYR A 515 -6.26 9.48 -17.69
C TYR A 515 -5.17 9.20 -16.66
N TYR A 516 -5.52 8.41 -15.65
CA TYR A 516 -4.68 7.93 -14.58
C TYR A 516 -4.72 6.40 -14.53
N VAL A 517 -3.62 5.81 -14.08
CA VAL A 517 -3.50 4.37 -13.84
C VAL A 517 -2.93 4.12 -12.46
N SER A 518 -3.31 3.01 -11.84
CA SER A 518 -2.79 2.56 -10.56
C SER A 518 -2.61 1.05 -10.63
N ASN A 519 -1.53 0.49 -10.09
CA ASN A 519 -1.33 -0.95 -9.97
C ASN A 519 -1.52 -1.47 -8.55
N ASP A 520 -1.86 -0.62 -7.59
CA ASP A 520 -1.97 -0.93 -6.16
C ASP A 520 -3.38 -0.73 -5.60
N GLY A 521 -4.39 -0.87 -6.46
CA GLY A 521 -5.79 -0.77 -6.07
C GLY A 521 -6.30 0.66 -5.86
N GLY A 522 -5.61 1.65 -6.44
CA GLY A 522 -5.97 3.06 -6.35
C GLY A 522 -5.45 3.75 -5.10
N GLN A 523 -4.44 3.19 -4.42
CA GLN A 523 -3.74 3.89 -3.33
C GLN A 523 -2.84 4.98 -3.90
N ASN A 524 -2.13 4.69 -4.99
CA ASN A 524 -1.32 5.64 -5.72
C ASN A 524 -1.78 5.73 -7.18
N TRP A 525 -2.22 6.91 -7.60
CA TRP A 525 -2.64 7.18 -8.98
C TRP A 525 -1.52 7.90 -9.75
N GLU A 526 -1.07 7.30 -10.84
CA GLU A 526 -0.07 7.88 -11.72
C GLU A 526 -0.74 8.46 -12.97
N LEU A 527 -0.41 9.71 -13.33
CA LEU A 527 -0.93 10.34 -14.53
C LEU A 527 -0.39 9.61 -15.76
N TYR A 528 -1.30 9.05 -16.56
CA TYR A 528 -0.96 8.44 -17.84
C TYR A 528 -0.84 9.52 -18.93
N GLN A 529 -1.90 10.29 -19.17
CA GLN A 529 -1.90 11.38 -20.17
C GLN A 529 -3.11 12.31 -20.01
N THR A 530 -2.94 13.60 -20.34
CA THR A 530 -4.04 14.57 -20.46
C THR A 530 -4.28 14.97 -21.92
N PHE A 531 -5.55 15.02 -22.34
CA PHE A 531 -6.00 15.49 -23.64
C PHE A 531 -6.86 16.74 -23.46
N THR A 532 -6.65 17.76 -24.29
CA THR A 532 -7.41 19.01 -24.23
C THR A 532 -7.86 19.44 -25.62
N GLY A 533 -9.00 20.11 -25.70
CA GLY A 533 -9.47 20.68 -26.95
C GLY A 533 -9.65 19.62 -28.06
N THR A 534 -9.17 19.94 -29.26
CA THR A 534 -9.23 19.06 -30.43
C THR A 534 -8.38 17.79 -30.32
N ASN A 535 -7.60 17.63 -29.25
CA ASN A 535 -6.88 16.39 -28.95
C ASN A 535 -7.76 15.33 -28.26
N ILE A 536 -8.99 15.66 -27.87
CA ILE A 536 -9.98 14.68 -27.41
C ILE A 536 -10.56 13.96 -28.64
N LYS A 537 -9.80 12.99 -29.16
CA LYS A 537 -10.10 12.19 -30.37
C LYS A 537 -9.64 10.74 -30.20
N ASN A 538 -9.93 9.89 -31.17
CA ASN A 538 -9.50 8.49 -31.15
C ASN A 538 -7.98 8.32 -31.30
N TYR A 539 -7.42 7.34 -30.59
CA TYR A 539 -6.01 6.94 -30.65
C TYR A 539 -5.90 5.41 -30.78
N GLY A 540 -5.06 4.94 -31.71
CA GLY A 540 -4.83 3.50 -31.95
C GLY A 540 -3.63 2.91 -31.21
N SER A 541 -2.90 3.72 -30.43
CA SER A 541 -1.85 3.32 -29.48
C SER A 541 -1.27 4.58 -28.82
N LEU A 542 -1.03 4.52 -27.51
CA LEU A 542 -0.33 5.54 -26.74
C LEU A 542 1.00 4.99 -26.18
N PRO A 543 1.92 5.84 -25.70
CA PRO A 543 3.20 5.38 -25.13
C PRO A 543 3.03 4.41 -23.95
N VAL A 544 3.98 3.51 -23.75
CA VAL A 544 3.97 2.61 -22.58
C VAL A 544 4.24 3.43 -21.32
N HIS A 545 3.40 3.26 -20.31
CA HIS A 545 3.60 3.75 -18.95
C HIS A 545 4.29 2.66 -18.12
N THR A 546 5.32 3.03 -17.37
CA THR A 546 5.99 2.15 -16.41
C THR A 546 5.63 2.64 -15.02
N PHE A 547 5.12 1.75 -14.17
CA PHE A 547 4.72 2.13 -12.82
C PHE A 547 5.93 2.43 -11.95
N ASP A 548 5.83 3.49 -11.18
CA ASP A 548 6.81 3.84 -10.13
C ASP A 548 6.52 3.07 -8.84
N HIS A 549 5.28 2.61 -8.67
CA HIS A 549 4.83 1.85 -7.50
C HIS A 549 4.71 0.35 -7.80
N PHE A 550 4.65 -0.44 -6.73
CA PHE A 550 4.37 -1.87 -6.81
C PHE A 550 2.89 -2.13 -6.57
N GLY A 551 2.30 -2.99 -7.41
CA GLY A 551 1.10 -3.72 -7.05
C GLY A 551 0.64 -4.67 -8.18
N GLY A 552 -0.38 -5.47 -7.89
CA GLY A 552 -1.00 -6.40 -8.84
C GLY A 552 -2.47 -6.10 -9.17
N ASP A 553 -3.03 -5.02 -8.62
CA ASP A 553 -4.41 -4.56 -8.83
C ASP A 553 -4.40 -3.34 -9.75
N LEU A 554 -4.52 -3.59 -11.06
CA LEU A 554 -4.58 -2.54 -12.07
C LEU A 554 -5.96 -1.90 -12.08
N ARG A 555 -5.99 -0.58 -11.95
CA ARG A 555 -7.17 0.28 -12.10
C ARG A 555 -6.85 1.47 -12.98
N TRP A 556 -7.87 2.08 -13.55
CA TRP A 556 -7.76 3.34 -14.27
C TRP A 556 -8.79 4.34 -13.75
N LYS A 557 -8.46 5.63 -13.90
CA LYS A 557 -9.35 6.75 -13.63
C LYS A 557 -9.30 7.74 -14.78
N ALA A 558 -10.44 8.30 -15.16
CA ALA A 558 -10.51 9.43 -16.09
C ALA A 558 -11.16 10.62 -15.38
N VAL A 559 -10.51 11.78 -15.45
CA VAL A 559 -11.03 13.06 -14.93
C VAL A 559 -11.44 13.92 -16.10
N LEU A 560 -12.69 14.35 -16.14
CA LEU A 560 -13.30 15.14 -17.21
C LEU A 560 -13.54 16.55 -16.68
N ASP A 561 -13.21 17.57 -17.49
CA ASP A 561 -13.51 18.97 -17.17
C ASP A 561 -14.13 19.70 -18.37
N ALA A 562 -14.99 20.68 -18.08
CA ALA A 562 -15.63 21.57 -19.03
C ALA A 562 -15.62 23.04 -18.55
N PRO A 563 -15.63 24.03 -19.47
CA PRO A 563 -15.68 25.44 -19.11
C PRO A 563 -17.07 25.86 -18.64
N ASN A 564 -17.14 26.87 -17.77
CA ASN A 564 -18.41 27.46 -17.38
C ASN A 564 -18.96 28.40 -18.46
N ASP A 565 -20.12 28.09 -19.02
CA ASP A 565 -20.80 28.89 -20.04
C ASP A 565 -21.70 29.99 -19.44
N ASN A 566 -21.81 30.09 -18.11
CA ASN A 566 -22.63 31.06 -17.37
C ASN A 566 -24.11 31.04 -17.78
N ILE A 567 -24.69 29.83 -17.84
CA ILE A 567 -26.09 29.63 -18.22
C ILE A 567 -27.00 30.16 -17.11
N THR A 568 -27.96 31.05 -17.46
CA THR A 568 -28.80 31.80 -16.50
C THR A 568 -29.52 30.90 -15.49
N ASP A 569 -30.02 29.75 -15.94
CA ASP A 569 -30.79 28.82 -15.09
C ASP A 569 -29.89 27.92 -14.23
N TYR A 570 -28.56 28.05 -14.36
CA TYR A 570 -27.53 27.26 -13.66
C TYR A 570 -26.47 28.17 -13.01
N PRO A 571 -26.84 28.95 -11.97
CA PRO A 571 -25.93 29.90 -11.31
C PRO A 571 -24.72 29.24 -10.62
N GLY A 572 -24.79 27.92 -10.36
CA GLY A 572 -23.65 27.12 -9.86
C GLY A 572 -22.59 26.78 -10.92
N GLY A 573 -22.85 27.12 -12.19
CA GLY A 573 -21.99 26.82 -13.33
C GLY A 573 -22.42 25.55 -14.07
N ALA A 574 -22.45 25.65 -15.39
CA ALA A 574 -22.81 24.56 -16.29
C ALA A 574 -22.15 24.77 -17.66
N SER A 575 -22.00 23.70 -18.44
CA SER A 575 -21.50 23.76 -19.81
C SER A 575 -22.51 23.18 -20.82
N TYR A 576 -22.53 23.70 -22.03
CA TYR A 576 -23.20 23.05 -23.17
C TYR A 576 -22.38 21.88 -23.74
N ASP A 577 -21.11 21.78 -23.33
CA ASP A 577 -20.11 20.89 -23.92
C ASP A 577 -19.66 19.82 -22.91
N THR A 578 -19.37 18.60 -23.37
CA THR A 578 -18.81 17.53 -22.53
C THR A 578 -17.84 16.64 -23.31
N PRO A 579 -16.75 16.14 -22.68
CA PRO A 579 -15.98 15.03 -23.21
C PRO A 579 -16.79 13.73 -23.21
N LEU A 580 -16.40 12.78 -24.07
CA LEU A 580 -17.00 11.47 -24.24
C LEU A 580 -15.92 10.38 -24.28
N ILE A 581 -16.08 9.28 -23.55
CA ILE A 581 -15.20 8.09 -23.66
C ILE A 581 -16.06 6.87 -24.04
N TYR A 582 -15.76 6.26 -25.19
CA TYR A 582 -16.53 5.16 -25.77
C TYR A 582 -15.92 3.79 -25.52
N SER A 583 -14.59 3.68 -25.55
CA SER A 583 -13.89 2.44 -25.20
C SER A 583 -12.42 2.69 -24.90
N ILE A 584 -11.86 1.83 -24.07
CA ILE A 584 -10.44 1.83 -23.72
C ILE A 584 -9.92 0.39 -23.69
N THR A 585 -8.81 0.15 -24.37
CA THR A 585 -8.08 -1.13 -24.33
C THR A 585 -6.72 -0.91 -23.70
N PHE A 586 -6.42 -1.68 -22.67
CA PHE A 586 -5.13 -1.72 -21.99
C PHE A 586 -4.40 -3.01 -22.34
N ASN A 587 -3.11 -2.90 -22.64
CA ASN A 587 -2.17 -4.01 -22.48
C ASN A 587 -1.33 -3.72 -21.25
N TYR A 588 -1.22 -4.67 -20.33
CA TYR A 588 -0.37 -4.53 -19.15
C TYR A 588 0.63 -5.68 -19.05
N THR A 589 1.82 -5.35 -18.58
CA THR A 589 2.92 -6.27 -18.38
C THR A 589 3.13 -6.47 -16.89
N TYR A 590 3.28 -7.72 -16.47
CA TYR A 590 3.53 -8.11 -15.09
C TYR A 590 4.67 -9.12 -14.99
N ILE A 591 5.27 -9.19 -13.80
CA ILE A 591 6.34 -10.13 -13.47
C ILE A 591 6.00 -10.90 -12.19
N GLU A 592 6.60 -12.08 -12.05
CA GLU A 592 6.59 -12.83 -10.78
C GLU A 592 7.37 -12.05 -9.72
N ARG A 593 6.76 -11.89 -8.56
CA ARG A 593 7.43 -11.42 -7.35
C ARG A 593 8.32 -12.52 -6.82
N ARG A 594 9.48 -12.14 -6.29
CA ARG A 594 10.42 -13.07 -5.67
C ARG A 594 11.17 -12.38 -4.55
N GLU A 595 11.53 -13.16 -3.56
CA GLU A 595 12.39 -12.69 -2.49
C GLU A 595 13.86 -12.79 -2.86
N TYR A 596 14.62 -11.74 -2.53
CA TYR A 596 16.05 -11.64 -2.73
C TYR A 596 16.76 -11.35 -1.41
N SER A 597 18.01 -11.78 -1.30
CA SER A 597 18.84 -11.60 -0.12
C SER A 597 20.31 -11.55 -0.52
N ARG A 598 21.14 -10.89 0.26
CA ARG A 598 22.61 -10.92 0.06
C ARG A 598 23.39 -11.38 1.27
N SER A 599 22.72 -11.48 2.41
CA SER A 599 23.38 -11.60 3.70
C SER A 599 22.53 -12.32 4.73
N SER A 600 23.22 -13.07 5.57
CA SER A 600 22.68 -13.63 6.80
C SER A 600 23.73 -13.53 7.89
N VAL A 601 23.31 -13.78 9.12
CA VAL A 601 24.20 -13.99 10.27
C VAL A 601 23.71 -15.21 11.02
N ALA A 602 24.58 -15.79 11.82
CA ALA A 602 24.21 -16.92 12.63
C ALA A 602 24.54 -16.72 14.09
N THR A 603 23.74 -17.36 14.93
CA THR A 603 23.86 -17.24 16.38
C THR A 603 23.22 -18.44 17.07
N GLU A 604 23.42 -18.50 18.38
CA GLU A 604 22.71 -19.43 19.26
C GLU A 604 21.86 -18.63 20.24
N VAL A 605 20.64 -19.08 20.53
CA VAL A 605 19.74 -18.40 21.47
C VAL A 605 19.15 -19.44 22.42
N ILE A 606 19.15 -19.12 23.71
CA ILE A 606 18.51 -19.97 24.72
C ILE A 606 17.10 -19.41 24.92
N ASP A 607 16.08 -20.23 24.68
CA ASP A 607 14.70 -19.82 24.88
C ASP A 607 14.32 -19.75 26.38
N ARG A 608 13.09 -19.32 26.67
CA ARG A 608 12.57 -19.22 28.04
C ARG A 608 12.47 -20.57 28.77
N PHE A 609 12.56 -21.69 28.06
CA PHE A 609 12.50 -23.04 28.59
C PHE A 609 13.90 -23.65 28.78
N GLY A 610 14.96 -22.93 28.42
CA GLY A 610 16.35 -23.37 28.54
C GLY A 610 16.85 -24.18 27.34
N THR A 611 16.09 -24.25 26.25
CA THR A 611 16.48 -24.94 25.01
C THR A 611 17.44 -24.06 24.22
N ASN A 612 18.57 -24.62 23.77
CA ASN A 612 19.52 -23.90 22.91
C ASN A 612 19.15 -24.11 21.44
N HIS A 613 18.83 -23.03 20.73
CA HIS A 613 18.49 -23.02 19.32
C HIS A 613 19.67 -22.48 18.48
N LYS A 614 20.02 -23.20 17.41
CA LYS A 614 20.96 -22.75 16.37
C LYS A 614 20.19 -21.96 15.32
N LEU A 615 20.41 -20.65 15.25
CA LEU A 615 19.66 -19.77 14.36
C LEU A 615 20.50 -19.26 13.18
N ILE A 616 19.85 -19.18 12.04
CA ILE A 616 20.28 -18.35 10.90
C ILE A 616 19.31 -17.18 10.80
N ILE A 617 19.80 -15.97 10.92
CA ILE A 617 19.02 -14.75 10.78
C ILE A 617 19.37 -14.13 9.43
N ALA A 618 18.45 -14.22 8.48
CA ALA A 618 18.64 -13.76 7.11
C ALA A 618 17.91 -12.43 6.89
N SER A 619 18.61 -11.49 6.27
CA SER A 619 18.04 -10.24 5.77
C SER A 619 17.66 -10.39 4.30
N SER A 620 16.48 -9.96 3.93
CA SER A 620 15.96 -10.11 2.58
C SER A 620 14.92 -9.05 2.26
N PHE A 621 14.46 -9.04 1.01
CA PHE A 621 13.35 -8.22 0.58
C PHE A 621 12.59 -8.88 -0.57
N VAL A 622 11.30 -8.57 -0.72
CA VAL A 622 10.51 -9.00 -1.87
C VAL A 622 10.59 -7.95 -2.98
N TYR A 623 10.76 -8.41 -4.22
CA TYR A 623 10.78 -7.56 -5.39
C TYR A 623 9.87 -8.12 -6.50
N PRO A 624 9.11 -7.27 -7.20
CA PRO A 624 8.85 -5.86 -6.87
C PRO A 624 8.06 -5.69 -5.57
N GLY A 625 8.24 -4.54 -4.91
CA GLY A 625 7.54 -4.14 -3.68
C GLY A 625 8.44 -3.59 -2.58
N TRP A 626 9.70 -4.03 -2.54
CA TRP A 626 10.71 -3.60 -1.58
C TRP A 626 10.32 -3.88 -0.12
N GLU A 627 9.52 -4.92 0.11
CA GLU A 627 9.14 -5.34 1.46
C GLU A 627 10.33 -5.98 2.15
N GLY A 628 10.92 -5.30 3.14
CA GLY A 628 12.03 -5.84 3.91
C GLY A 628 11.60 -6.93 4.88
N HIS A 629 12.41 -7.98 4.96
CA HIS A 629 12.24 -9.09 5.90
C HIS A 629 13.55 -9.36 6.66
N LEU A 630 13.42 -9.70 7.94
CA LEU A 630 14.50 -10.25 8.75
C LEU A 630 13.95 -11.51 9.42
N ARG A 631 14.45 -12.68 9.02
CA ARG A 631 13.87 -13.97 9.36
C ARG A 631 14.84 -14.85 10.11
N ALA A 632 14.40 -15.45 11.21
CA ALA A 632 15.19 -16.43 11.96
C ALA A 632 14.73 -17.86 11.68
N TYR A 633 15.65 -18.65 11.15
CA TYR A 633 15.47 -20.09 10.93
C TYR A 633 16.20 -20.87 12.01
N ASP A 634 15.47 -21.65 12.80
CA ASP A 634 16.05 -22.65 13.69
C ASP A 634 16.44 -23.89 12.90
N VAL A 635 17.73 -24.18 12.89
CA VAL A 635 18.32 -25.32 12.18
C VAL A 635 18.82 -26.41 13.13
N THR A 636 18.43 -26.35 14.41
CA THR A 636 18.83 -27.33 15.45
C THR A 636 18.43 -28.76 15.09
N GLY A 637 17.25 -28.94 14.47
CA GLY A 637 16.75 -30.24 14.03
C GLY A 637 17.41 -30.77 12.74
N MET A 638 18.19 -29.94 12.04
CA MET A 638 18.77 -30.27 10.73
C MET A 638 20.14 -30.96 10.89
N THR A 639 20.17 -32.20 11.39
CA THR A 639 21.41 -32.97 11.64
C THR A 639 22.17 -33.33 10.35
N ALA A 640 23.50 -33.40 10.40
CA ALA A 640 24.32 -33.77 9.25
C ALA A 640 24.07 -35.18 8.73
N VAL A 641 24.15 -35.31 7.40
CA VAL A 641 24.07 -36.58 6.71
C VAL A 641 25.27 -37.46 7.07
N GLN A 642 24.99 -38.73 7.39
CA GLN A 642 25.95 -39.74 7.81
C GLN A 642 26.79 -40.28 6.63
N ASN A 643 27.61 -39.42 6.03
CA ASN A 643 28.55 -39.75 4.95
C ASN A 643 29.89 -38.99 5.13
N SER A 644 30.89 -39.26 4.29
CA SER A 644 32.21 -38.62 4.33
C SER A 644 32.42 -37.56 3.23
N SER A 645 31.37 -37.19 2.49
CA SER A 645 31.40 -36.23 1.38
C SER A 645 30.98 -34.83 1.82
N SER A 646 31.41 -33.81 1.09
CA SER A 646 30.87 -32.46 1.19
C SER A 646 29.45 -32.48 0.62
N THR A 647 28.45 -32.09 1.41
CA THR A 647 27.04 -32.14 1.01
C THR A 647 26.41 -30.78 1.16
N LEU A 648 25.85 -30.24 0.08
CA LEU A 648 25.08 -29.01 0.07
C LEU A 648 23.59 -29.35 0.19
N ARG A 649 22.88 -28.76 1.15
CA ARG A 649 21.45 -28.98 1.38
C ARG A 649 20.72 -27.67 1.56
N THR A 650 19.66 -27.45 0.81
CA THR A 650 18.79 -26.29 1.00
C THR A 650 18.12 -26.31 2.38
N VAL A 651 18.21 -25.21 3.10
CA VAL A 651 17.54 -24.92 4.37
C VAL A 651 16.15 -24.32 4.09
N THR A 652 16.12 -23.34 3.19
CA THR A 652 14.89 -22.66 2.75
C THR A 652 15.12 -21.98 1.39
N SER A 653 14.04 -21.73 0.65
CA SER A 653 14.00 -20.91 -0.57
C SER A 653 12.74 -20.05 -0.61
N SER A 654 12.74 -19.00 -1.44
CA SER A 654 11.55 -18.17 -1.69
C SER A 654 10.41 -19.01 -2.25
N ASP A 655 9.21 -18.87 -1.68
CA ASP A 655 7.96 -19.46 -2.15
C ASP A 655 6.76 -18.61 -1.69
N LEU A 656 6.44 -17.58 -2.47
CA LEU A 656 5.35 -16.65 -2.17
C LEU A 656 3.95 -17.27 -2.31
N THR A 657 3.85 -18.55 -2.66
CA THR A 657 2.58 -19.29 -2.64
C THR A 657 2.27 -19.87 -1.25
N SER A 658 3.29 -20.01 -0.40
CA SER A 658 3.15 -20.49 0.97
C SER A 658 2.76 -19.38 1.94
N ASP A 659 2.12 -19.74 3.06
CA ASP A 659 1.68 -18.79 4.08
C ASP A 659 2.84 -17.99 4.72
N THR A 660 4.04 -18.58 4.76
CA THR A 660 5.24 -17.93 5.30
C THR A 660 6.04 -17.18 4.23
N GLY A 661 5.65 -17.28 2.96
CA GLY A 661 6.43 -16.83 1.81
C GLY A 661 7.68 -17.69 1.54
N ARG A 662 7.85 -18.81 2.23
CA ARG A 662 9.06 -19.65 2.24
C ARG A 662 8.75 -21.14 2.15
N TRP A 663 9.49 -21.85 1.28
CA TRP A 663 9.67 -23.29 1.42
C TRP A 663 10.71 -23.56 2.52
N ILE A 664 10.40 -24.47 3.45
CA ILE A 664 11.25 -24.77 4.62
C ILE A 664 11.58 -26.26 4.63
N ALA A 665 12.87 -26.59 4.78
CA ALA A 665 13.34 -27.97 4.79
C ALA A 665 12.93 -28.73 6.07
N GLN A 666 12.88 -30.05 5.98
CA GLN A 666 12.62 -30.90 7.15
C GLN A 666 13.69 -30.70 8.24
N GLY A 667 13.24 -30.51 9.49
CA GLY A 667 14.11 -30.26 10.65
C GLY A 667 14.52 -28.80 10.80
N VAL A 668 13.93 -27.90 10.02
CA VAL A 668 14.08 -26.44 10.11
C VAL A 668 12.74 -25.82 10.49
N GLU A 669 12.77 -24.78 11.33
CA GLU A 669 11.59 -24.00 11.72
C GLU A 669 11.84 -22.51 11.48
N LEU A 670 10.89 -21.79 10.90
CA LEU A 670 10.91 -20.32 10.87
C LEU A 670 10.33 -19.82 12.20
N LEU A 671 11.20 -19.35 13.11
CA LEU A 671 10.79 -18.94 14.45
C LEU A 671 10.06 -17.60 14.45
N TRP A 672 10.56 -16.63 13.67
CA TRP A 672 9.98 -15.30 13.56
C TRP A 672 10.40 -14.62 12.25
N ASP A 673 9.55 -13.70 11.81
CA ASP A 673 9.80 -12.74 10.73
C ASP A 673 9.53 -11.34 11.28
N ALA A 674 10.60 -10.55 11.43
CA ALA A 674 10.50 -9.23 12.01
C ALA A 674 9.76 -8.23 11.09
N GLY A 675 9.75 -8.48 9.77
CA GLY A 675 9.00 -7.65 8.81
C GLY A 675 7.50 -7.81 9.02
N GLU A 676 7.02 -9.05 9.13
CA GLU A 676 5.60 -9.36 9.42
C GLU A 676 5.16 -8.83 10.79
N LEU A 677 5.97 -9.09 11.83
CA LEU A 677 5.71 -8.59 13.18
C LEU A 677 5.63 -7.07 13.20
N LEU A 678 6.55 -6.40 12.51
CA LEU A 678 6.54 -4.94 12.42
C LEU A 678 5.33 -4.43 11.64
N ASN A 679 4.97 -5.09 10.54
CA ASN A 679 3.84 -4.67 9.71
C ASN A 679 2.50 -4.74 10.47
N SER A 680 2.33 -5.74 11.34
CA SER A 680 1.14 -5.87 12.20
C SER A 680 1.04 -4.83 13.33
N ARG A 681 2.15 -4.16 13.67
CA ARG A 681 2.26 -3.27 14.82
C ARG A 681 1.70 -1.88 14.53
N SER A 682 0.92 -1.30 15.44
CA SER A 682 0.41 0.08 15.24
C SER A 682 1.55 1.11 15.18
N PRO A 683 1.49 2.13 14.30
CA PRO A 683 2.56 3.14 14.16
C PRO A 683 2.90 3.86 15.47
N ASP A 684 1.89 4.19 16.29
CA ASP A 684 2.07 4.90 17.56
C ASP A 684 2.76 4.06 18.64
N SER A 685 2.71 2.72 18.55
CA SER A 685 3.37 1.83 19.52
C SER A 685 4.86 1.63 19.25
N ARG A 686 5.38 2.07 18.10
CA ARG A 686 6.80 1.93 17.74
C ARG A 686 7.67 2.91 18.51
N THR A 687 8.86 2.46 18.89
CA THR A 687 9.88 3.34 19.46
C THR A 687 10.87 3.71 18.37
N ILE A 688 10.86 4.96 17.93
CA ILE A 688 11.79 5.45 16.91
C ILE A 688 12.55 6.64 17.49
N TYR A 689 13.86 6.60 17.33
CA TYR A 689 14.78 7.64 17.76
C TYR A 689 15.38 8.36 16.55
N ALA A 690 15.77 9.60 16.75
CA ALA A 690 16.53 10.36 15.77
C ALA A 690 17.77 11.02 16.41
N GLY A 691 18.81 11.18 15.61
CA GLY A 691 19.91 12.07 15.95
C GLY A 691 19.44 13.53 15.93
N TYR A 692 19.86 14.32 16.91
CA TYR A 692 19.53 15.74 17.02
C TYR A 692 20.73 16.57 17.47
N ARG A 693 20.87 17.76 16.88
CA ARG A 693 21.82 18.79 17.30
C ARG A 693 21.08 20.11 17.46
N SER A 694 21.26 20.78 18.60
CA SER A 694 20.73 22.13 18.83
C SER A 694 21.46 23.22 18.04
N SER A 695 22.69 22.95 17.61
CA SER A 695 23.49 23.79 16.71
C SER A 695 24.56 22.96 16.02
N SER A 696 25.18 23.48 14.96
CA SER A 696 26.22 22.77 14.20
C SER A 696 27.41 22.27 15.05
N ASN A 697 27.72 22.98 16.13
CA ASN A 697 28.82 22.66 17.06
C ASN A 697 28.36 21.86 18.30
N SER A 698 27.06 21.62 18.46
CA SER A 698 26.56 20.84 19.60
C SER A 698 26.85 19.35 19.39
N PRO A 699 27.15 18.59 20.46
CA PRO A 699 27.29 17.14 20.36
C PRO A 699 25.97 16.53 19.87
N LEU A 700 26.07 15.38 19.21
CA LEU A 700 24.90 14.65 18.76
C LEU A 700 24.16 14.08 19.97
N THR A 701 22.86 14.28 20.03
CA THR A 701 21.98 13.78 21.09
C THR A 701 20.84 12.97 20.47
N ARG A 702 20.14 12.19 21.30
CA ARG A 702 18.97 11.41 20.88
C ARG A 702 17.70 12.19 21.18
N ILE A 703 16.75 12.17 20.25
CA ILE A 703 15.38 12.63 20.46
C ILE A 703 14.40 11.53 20.02
N ASP A 704 13.21 11.48 20.64
CA ASP A 704 12.15 10.57 20.20
C ASP A 704 11.51 11.11 18.92
N PHE A 705 11.49 10.29 17.87
CA PHE A 705 10.89 10.63 16.59
C PHE A 705 9.36 10.40 16.66
N SER A 706 8.64 11.41 17.14
CA SER A 706 7.20 11.38 17.31
C SER A 706 6.60 12.79 17.20
N ILE A 707 5.28 12.86 17.01
CA ILE A 707 4.53 14.13 16.95
C ILE A 707 4.67 14.96 18.23
N ASN A 708 4.98 14.33 19.37
CA ASN A 708 5.25 15.04 20.63
C ASN A 708 6.48 15.97 20.54
N ASN A 709 7.41 15.69 19.62
CA ASN A 709 8.59 16.51 19.35
C ASN A 709 8.49 17.29 18.03
N LEU A 710 7.27 17.50 17.50
CA LEU A 710 7.03 18.14 16.20
C LEU A 710 7.70 19.52 16.09
N THR A 711 7.62 20.35 17.12
CA THR A 711 8.24 21.69 17.12
C THR A 711 9.76 21.64 16.90
N THR A 712 10.43 20.62 17.43
CA THR A 712 11.88 20.44 17.29
C THR A 712 12.26 19.78 15.96
N LEU A 713 11.43 18.84 15.47
CA LEU A 713 11.72 18.06 14.27
C LEU A 713 11.32 18.75 12.97
N ALA A 714 10.22 19.53 12.96
CA ALA A 714 9.69 20.17 11.75
C ALA A 714 10.72 21.03 10.98
N PRO A 715 11.59 21.83 11.62
CA PRO A 715 12.61 22.59 10.91
C PRO A 715 13.68 21.75 10.21
N LEU A 716 13.87 20.50 10.64
CA LEU A 716 14.82 19.55 10.07
C LEU A 716 14.20 18.71 8.95
N LEU A 717 12.93 18.33 9.13
CA LEU A 717 12.15 17.52 8.20
C LEU A 717 11.79 18.30 6.92
N GLN A 718 11.22 19.49 7.08
CA GLN A 718 10.83 20.40 6.00
C GLN A 718 9.99 19.70 4.92
N ASP A 719 8.88 19.10 5.33
CA ASP A 719 7.94 18.51 4.39
C ASP A 719 7.49 19.52 3.31
N LYS A 720 7.30 19.04 2.07
CA LYS A 720 7.00 19.88 0.89
C LYS A 720 5.67 20.62 0.97
N GLN A 721 4.69 20.13 1.73
CA GLN A 721 3.41 20.81 1.98
C GLN A 721 3.32 21.32 3.43
N ASN A 722 4.46 21.40 4.12
CA ASN A 722 4.54 21.77 5.54
C ASN A 722 3.79 20.79 6.47
N ASP A 723 3.47 19.58 6.01
CA ASP A 723 2.84 18.52 6.80
C ASP A 723 3.90 17.64 7.47
N ASN A 724 4.60 18.22 8.42
CA ASN A 724 5.65 17.51 9.17
C ASN A 724 5.06 16.48 10.14
N ALA A 725 3.82 16.66 10.59
CA ALA A 725 3.13 15.69 11.46
C ALA A 725 2.76 14.42 10.68
N GLY A 726 2.17 14.58 9.49
CA GLY A 726 1.88 13.47 8.57
C GLY A 726 3.15 12.75 8.14
N LEU A 727 4.23 13.47 7.81
CA LEU A 727 5.53 12.85 7.52
C LEU A 727 6.06 12.01 8.70
N ILE A 728 5.99 12.51 9.94
CA ILE A 728 6.41 11.74 11.11
C ILE A 728 5.60 10.44 11.22
N GLN A 729 4.28 10.52 11.09
CA GLN A 729 3.43 9.35 11.21
C GLN A 729 3.63 8.35 10.06
N PHE A 730 3.83 8.86 8.83
CA PHE A 730 4.14 8.04 7.67
C PHE A 730 5.43 7.24 7.87
N ILE A 731 6.52 7.87 8.32
CA ILE A 731 7.79 7.18 8.64
C ILE A 731 7.62 6.17 9.78
N ARG A 732 6.72 6.45 10.74
CA ARG A 732 6.36 5.49 11.80
C ARG A 732 5.52 4.31 11.27
N GLY A 733 4.94 4.41 10.08
CA GLY A 733 4.23 3.32 9.42
C GLY A 733 2.75 3.57 9.17
N GLN A 734 2.23 4.79 9.40
CA GLN A 734 0.86 5.14 9.03
C GLN A 734 0.74 5.20 7.49
N ASP A 735 -0.33 4.60 6.95
CA ASP A 735 -0.62 4.55 5.52
C ASP A 735 0.51 3.93 4.65
N ARG A 736 1.32 3.06 5.27
CA ARG A 736 2.37 2.27 4.62
C ARG A 736 1.88 0.85 4.41
N TYR A 737 1.90 0.38 3.17
CA TYR A 737 1.60 -1.02 2.83
C TYR A 737 2.51 -2.01 3.58
N TRP A 738 3.80 -1.64 3.69
CA TRP A 738 4.80 -2.39 4.43
C TRP A 738 5.73 -1.45 5.21
N LYS A 739 6.01 -1.78 6.47
CA LYS A 739 6.73 -0.87 7.38
C LYS A 739 8.24 -0.98 7.29
N LEU A 740 8.79 -2.19 7.30
CA LEU A 740 10.24 -2.43 7.28
C LEU A 740 10.78 -2.22 5.87
N GLY A 741 11.65 -1.22 5.69
CA GLY A 741 12.32 -0.99 4.40
C GLY A 741 13.15 -2.20 3.96
N ASP A 742 13.39 -2.33 2.65
CA ASP A 742 14.22 -3.42 2.13
C ASP A 742 15.61 -3.44 2.76
N ILE A 743 16.10 -4.66 3.00
CA ILE A 743 17.44 -4.91 3.53
C ILE A 743 18.27 -5.53 2.41
N ASN A 744 18.77 -4.68 1.51
CA ASN A 744 19.42 -5.14 0.29
C ASN A 744 20.90 -5.52 0.52
N HIS A 745 21.70 -4.63 1.10
CA HIS A 745 23.14 -4.86 1.28
C HIS A 745 23.61 -4.95 2.74
N SER A 746 22.71 -4.73 3.71
CA SER A 746 23.05 -4.79 5.13
C SER A 746 23.10 -6.22 5.64
N THR A 747 24.24 -6.63 6.19
CA THR A 747 24.37 -7.90 6.92
C THR A 747 24.01 -7.66 8.39
N PRO A 748 23.02 -8.37 8.95
CA PRO A 748 22.65 -8.21 10.34
C PRO A 748 23.82 -8.55 11.28
N VAL A 749 23.93 -7.86 12.42
CA VAL A 749 24.90 -8.16 13.48
C VAL A 749 24.17 -8.51 14.77
N VAL A 750 24.52 -9.66 15.35
CA VAL A 750 24.01 -10.09 16.65
C VAL A 750 24.93 -9.61 17.76
N VAL A 751 24.35 -8.96 18.78
CA VAL A 751 25.06 -8.46 19.96
C VAL A 751 24.41 -9.03 21.21
N GLY A 752 25.18 -9.76 22.02
CA GLY A 752 24.77 -10.29 23.32
C GLY A 752 25.72 -9.84 24.43
N PRO A 753 25.83 -10.58 25.55
CA PRO A 753 26.81 -10.30 26.59
C PRO A 753 28.24 -10.16 26.03
N PRO A 754 29.08 -9.24 26.57
CA PRO A 754 30.46 -9.08 26.13
C PRO A 754 31.22 -10.41 26.16
N SER A 755 31.82 -10.81 25.02
CA SER A 755 32.45 -12.13 24.90
C SER A 755 33.98 -12.09 24.91
N GLY A 756 34.60 -10.92 24.75
CA GLY A 756 36.05 -10.75 24.60
C GLY A 756 36.86 -11.38 25.74
N ASP A 757 38.13 -11.69 25.46
CA ASP A 757 39.07 -12.15 26.49
C ASP A 757 39.59 -10.95 27.29
N PRO A 758 39.37 -10.89 28.62
CA PRO A 758 39.87 -9.79 29.44
C PRO A 758 41.39 -9.57 29.36
N ILE A 759 42.17 -10.63 29.08
CA ILE A 759 43.63 -10.51 28.91
C ILE A 759 43.97 -9.71 27.65
N ILE A 760 43.22 -9.93 26.56
CA ILE A 760 43.41 -9.26 25.27
C ILE A 760 42.89 -7.83 25.31
N MET A 761 41.70 -7.67 25.89
CA MET A 761 41.00 -6.39 25.92
C MET A 761 41.68 -5.39 26.88
N GLY A 762 42.18 -5.88 28.03
CA GLY A 762 42.94 -5.12 28.99
C GLY A 762 42.17 -4.76 30.26
N SER A 763 42.72 -3.82 31.03
CA SER A 763 42.21 -3.44 32.36
C SER A 763 40.72 -3.04 32.35
N GLY A 764 39.98 -3.47 33.38
CA GLY A 764 38.56 -3.16 33.57
C GLY A 764 37.58 -3.95 32.67
N TYR A 765 38.05 -4.70 31.67
CA TYR A 765 37.14 -5.43 30.78
C TYR A 765 36.47 -6.62 31.48
N ALA A 766 37.16 -7.28 32.42
CA ALA A 766 36.57 -8.36 33.22
C ALA A 766 35.33 -7.88 34.00
N ASP A 767 35.41 -6.68 34.59
CA ASP A 767 34.31 -6.08 35.34
C ASP A 767 33.16 -5.67 34.39
N PHE A 768 33.48 -5.09 33.24
CA PHE A 768 32.50 -4.77 32.20
C PHE A 768 31.75 -6.01 31.70
N LYS A 769 32.48 -7.09 31.43
CA LYS A 769 31.91 -8.39 31.03
C LYS A 769 31.03 -9.00 32.11
N SER A 770 31.44 -8.92 33.37
CA SER A 770 30.65 -9.37 34.51
C SER A 770 29.36 -8.56 34.66
N ALA A 771 29.46 -7.23 34.59
CA ALA A 771 28.33 -6.30 34.74
C ALA A 771 27.26 -6.43 33.65
N LEU A 772 27.65 -6.86 32.44
CA LEU A 772 26.76 -7.05 31.29
C LEU A 772 26.55 -8.53 30.94
N SER A 773 26.76 -9.44 31.88
CA SER A 773 26.59 -10.88 31.68
C SER A 773 25.14 -11.26 31.33
N ASP A 774 24.16 -10.52 31.85
CA ASP A 774 22.73 -10.68 31.56
C ASP A 774 22.23 -9.76 30.42
N ARG A 775 23.14 -9.12 29.65
CA ARG A 775 22.75 -8.24 28.55
C ARG A 775 21.92 -9.00 27.52
N LYS A 776 20.72 -8.52 27.27
CA LYS A 776 19.79 -9.04 26.27
C LYS A 776 20.48 -9.16 24.91
N LYS A 777 20.27 -10.30 24.25
CA LYS A 777 20.78 -10.55 22.89
C LYS A 777 19.84 -9.93 21.85
N VAL A 778 20.40 -9.10 20.98
CA VAL A 778 19.65 -8.32 19.97
C VAL A 778 20.33 -8.39 18.61
N VAL A 779 19.60 -8.04 17.56
CA VAL A 779 20.08 -7.98 16.17
C VAL A 779 19.99 -6.54 15.67
N TYR A 780 21.07 -6.02 15.11
CA TYR A 780 21.09 -4.72 14.42
C TYR A 780 21.21 -4.89 12.92
N VAL A 781 20.42 -4.14 12.15
CA VAL A 781 20.44 -4.16 10.68
C VAL A 781 19.99 -2.82 10.11
N GLY A 782 20.65 -2.36 9.05
CA GLY A 782 20.26 -1.16 8.31
C GLY A 782 19.17 -1.47 7.29
N ALA A 783 18.21 -0.55 7.11
CA ALA A 783 17.13 -0.67 6.14
C ALA A 783 16.88 0.64 5.37
N ASN A 784 16.26 0.51 4.20
CA ASN A 784 15.96 1.63 3.29
C ASN A 784 14.66 2.37 3.62
N ASP A 785 14.17 2.24 4.85
CA ASP A 785 13.13 3.09 5.44
C ASP A 785 13.73 4.24 6.30
N GLY A 786 15.05 4.45 6.23
CA GLY A 786 15.74 5.56 6.91
C GLY A 786 16.49 5.14 8.17
N MET A 787 16.37 3.89 8.60
CA MET A 787 16.71 3.47 9.95
C MET A 787 17.77 2.37 10.01
N ILE A 788 18.53 2.38 11.12
CA ILE A 788 19.07 1.14 11.67
C ILE A 788 18.09 0.62 12.73
N HIS A 789 17.69 -0.64 12.60
CA HIS A 789 16.75 -1.28 13.51
C HIS A 789 17.48 -2.14 14.54
N CYS A 790 16.85 -2.29 15.71
CA CYS A 790 17.24 -3.19 16.78
C CYS A 790 16.08 -4.16 17.05
N PHE A 791 16.30 -5.45 16.85
CA PHE A 791 15.32 -6.50 17.10
C PHE A 791 15.76 -7.43 18.22
N ASP A 792 14.81 -7.98 18.98
CA ASP A 792 15.07 -9.09 19.90
C ASP A 792 15.51 -10.33 19.11
N ALA A 793 16.67 -10.91 19.43
CA ALA A 793 17.17 -12.08 18.70
C ALA A 793 16.35 -13.37 18.95
N THR A 794 15.53 -13.38 19.99
CA THR A 794 14.70 -14.53 20.39
C THR A 794 13.30 -14.43 19.82
N THR A 795 12.67 -13.24 19.85
CA THR A 795 11.27 -13.06 19.47
C THR A 795 11.07 -12.37 18.12
N GLY A 796 12.09 -11.68 17.59
CA GLY A 796 11.96 -10.86 16.39
C GLY A 796 11.28 -9.51 16.60
N ASP A 797 10.86 -9.16 17.83
CA ASP A 797 10.20 -7.89 18.12
C ASP A 797 11.14 -6.70 17.90
N GLU A 798 10.66 -5.66 17.21
CA GLU A 798 11.37 -4.38 17.11
C GLU A 798 11.43 -3.72 18.48
N LEU A 799 12.64 -3.51 19.00
CA LEU A 799 12.88 -2.75 20.22
C LEU A 799 12.91 -1.26 19.91
N TRP A 800 13.58 -0.87 18.84
CA TRP A 800 13.58 0.49 18.30
C TRP A 800 14.18 0.59 16.89
N GLY A 801 13.89 1.69 16.20
CA GLY A 801 14.61 2.18 15.01
C GLY A 801 15.36 3.48 15.31
N TYR A 802 16.51 3.71 14.69
CA TYR A 802 17.28 4.97 14.81
C TYR A 802 17.52 5.60 13.44
N ILE A 803 17.17 6.89 13.32
CA ILE A 803 17.37 7.72 12.14
C ILE A 803 18.59 8.64 12.36
N PRO A 804 19.67 8.49 11.57
CA PRO A 804 20.78 9.45 11.55
C PRO A 804 20.32 10.90 11.30
N TYR A 805 20.95 11.86 11.99
CA TYR A 805 20.61 13.28 11.89
C TYR A 805 20.70 13.78 10.45
N ASN A 806 21.72 13.34 9.72
CA ASN A 806 21.93 13.73 8.32
C ASN A 806 20.78 13.30 7.38
N LEU A 807 19.96 12.30 7.76
CA LEU A 807 18.86 11.79 6.93
C LEU A 807 17.51 12.46 7.20
N LEU A 808 17.35 13.22 8.29
CA LEU A 808 16.05 13.76 8.71
C LEU A 808 15.34 14.54 7.60
N GLY A 809 16.02 15.49 6.97
CA GLY A 809 15.40 16.25 5.88
C GLY A 809 15.27 15.48 4.57
N ARG A 810 15.87 14.29 4.43
CA ARG A 810 15.68 13.44 3.25
C ARG A 810 14.41 12.58 3.36
N LEU A 811 13.91 12.31 4.57
CA LEU A 811 12.69 11.53 4.79
C LEU A 811 11.47 12.08 4.03
N ARG A 812 11.41 13.40 3.79
CA ARG A 812 10.35 14.03 2.97
C ARG A 812 10.27 13.51 1.54
N ASN A 813 11.35 12.90 1.03
CA ASN A 813 11.34 12.29 -0.29
C ASN A 813 10.53 11.00 -0.27
N MET A 814 10.51 10.28 0.87
CA MET A 814 9.72 9.07 1.04
C MET A 814 8.22 9.34 1.05
N TYR A 815 7.83 10.47 1.65
CA TYR A 815 6.46 10.98 1.69
C TYR A 815 6.24 12.02 0.57
N ALA A 816 6.42 11.56 -0.66
CA ALA A 816 6.41 12.42 -1.83
C ALA A 816 5.03 13.05 -2.06
N TYR A 817 5.01 14.21 -2.71
CA TYR A 817 3.81 14.95 -3.07
C TYR A 817 3.87 15.32 -4.54
N ASP A 818 2.86 14.92 -5.29
CA ASP A 818 2.67 15.37 -6.67
C ASP A 818 1.91 16.70 -6.66
N SER A 819 2.57 17.78 -7.06
CA SER A 819 1.98 19.11 -7.07
C SER A 819 0.90 19.32 -8.14
N THR A 820 0.91 18.49 -9.19
CA THR A 820 -0.07 18.52 -10.28
C THR A 820 -1.34 17.80 -9.83
N LEU A 821 -1.18 16.62 -9.24
CA LEU A 821 -2.29 15.74 -8.87
C LEU A 821 -2.84 16.01 -7.48
N LYS A 822 -2.11 16.79 -6.67
CA LYS A 822 -2.43 17.10 -5.29
C LYS A 822 -2.52 15.86 -4.39
N ILE A 823 -1.81 14.79 -4.73
CA ILE A 823 -1.78 13.53 -3.97
C ILE A 823 -0.42 13.29 -3.30
N ARG A 824 -0.45 12.51 -2.23
CA ARG A 824 0.73 11.94 -1.57
C ARG A 824 0.95 10.51 -2.03
N TYR A 825 2.21 10.09 -2.10
CA TYR A 825 2.57 8.72 -2.45
C TYR A 825 3.89 8.30 -1.80
N TYR A 826 4.09 6.99 -1.70
CA TYR A 826 5.35 6.42 -1.22
C TYR A 826 6.38 6.39 -2.35
N GLN A 827 7.49 7.10 -2.18
CA GLN A 827 8.62 7.01 -3.10
C GLN A 827 9.78 6.23 -2.44
N HIS A 828 10.11 5.08 -3.01
CA HIS A 828 11.27 4.29 -2.60
C HIS A 828 12.57 5.06 -2.88
N ASP A 829 13.50 5.04 -1.93
CA ASP A 829 14.84 5.61 -2.05
C ASP A 829 15.79 4.86 -1.09
N VAL A 830 17.11 5.05 -1.25
CA VAL A 830 18.13 4.35 -0.46
C VAL A 830 18.58 5.19 0.74
N TYR A 831 18.65 4.59 1.92
CA TYR A 831 18.97 5.29 3.18
C TYR A 831 20.08 4.62 4.00
N VAL A 832 19.79 3.64 4.86
CA VAL A 832 20.81 2.98 5.69
C VAL A 832 21.08 1.59 5.12
N ASP A 833 21.85 1.53 4.04
CA ASP A 833 21.99 0.31 3.23
C ASP A 833 23.29 -0.47 3.49
N SER A 834 24.21 0.04 4.32
CA SER A 834 25.46 -0.68 4.62
C SER A 834 25.34 -1.62 5.82
N SER A 835 26.35 -2.48 6.03
CA SER A 835 26.37 -3.40 7.17
C SER A 835 26.96 -2.75 8.43
N PRO A 836 26.36 -2.93 9.62
CA PRO A 836 26.91 -2.44 10.88
C PRO A 836 28.13 -3.25 11.36
N SER A 837 29.11 -2.53 11.91
CA SER A 837 30.27 -3.09 12.61
C SER A 837 30.20 -2.75 14.10
N VAL A 838 30.30 -3.77 14.97
CA VAL A 838 30.20 -3.62 16.43
C VAL A 838 31.48 -4.08 17.11
N SER A 839 31.97 -3.32 18.08
CA SER A 839 33.07 -3.75 18.95
C SER A 839 32.92 -3.18 20.35
N ASP A 840 33.44 -3.91 21.34
CA ASP A 840 33.66 -3.35 22.67
C ASP A 840 34.93 -2.50 22.65
N VAL A 841 34.83 -1.26 23.10
CA VAL A 841 35.89 -0.25 23.04
C VAL A 841 36.04 0.43 24.39
N TYR A 842 37.26 0.88 24.68
CA TYR A 842 37.54 1.67 25.89
C TYR A 842 37.73 3.14 25.50
N ILE A 843 36.69 3.95 25.72
CA ILE A 843 36.67 5.37 25.35
C ILE A 843 36.19 6.22 26.52
N ASN A 844 36.71 7.43 26.66
CA ASN A 844 36.34 8.37 27.71
C ASN A 844 36.39 7.76 29.14
N GLY A 845 37.35 6.86 29.38
CA GLY A 845 37.57 6.21 30.67
C GLY A 845 36.61 5.07 31.01
N GLN A 846 35.81 4.58 30.06
CA GLN A 846 34.84 3.52 30.28
C GLN A 846 34.80 2.52 29.11
N TRP A 847 34.50 1.26 29.43
CA TRP A 847 34.17 0.25 28.42
C TRP A 847 32.75 0.50 27.89
N LYS A 848 32.61 0.43 26.57
CA LYS A 848 31.36 0.62 25.84
C LYS A 848 31.29 -0.38 24.70
N THR A 849 30.08 -0.73 24.27
CA THR A 849 29.85 -1.43 23.00
C THR A 849 29.41 -0.40 21.97
N VAL A 850 30.22 -0.20 20.92
CA VAL A 850 29.96 0.81 19.88
C VAL A 850 29.65 0.13 18.56
N LEU A 851 28.60 0.62 17.91
CA LEU A 851 28.20 0.28 16.56
C LEU A 851 28.63 1.42 15.63
N VAL A 852 29.22 1.08 14.48
CA VAL A 852 29.50 2.00 13.38
C VAL A 852 28.87 1.44 12.11
N CYS A 853 28.11 2.25 11.37
CA CYS A 853 27.45 1.84 10.14
C CYS A 853 27.61 2.90 9.04
N GLY A 854 27.85 2.45 7.82
CA GLY A 854 27.71 3.29 6.63
C GLY A 854 26.25 3.41 6.21
N GLN A 855 26.00 4.24 5.20
CA GLN A 855 24.69 4.44 4.56
C GLN A 855 24.64 3.82 3.16
N GLY A 856 25.74 3.24 2.67
CA GLY A 856 25.80 2.66 1.32
C GLY A 856 25.56 3.76 0.27
N ALA A 857 24.63 3.55 -0.66
CA ALA A 857 24.21 4.60 -1.59
C ALA A 857 23.35 5.71 -0.95
N GLY A 858 22.93 5.54 0.30
CA GLY A 858 22.25 6.58 1.06
C GLY A 858 23.15 7.78 1.32
N ASN A 859 22.67 8.95 0.90
CA ASN A 859 23.25 10.26 1.20
C ASN A 859 22.33 11.06 2.11
N GLY A 860 22.87 12.08 2.75
CA GLY A 860 22.10 13.00 3.57
C GLY A 860 22.45 14.45 3.32
N GLN A 861 21.91 15.32 4.18
CA GLN A 861 22.16 16.74 4.15
C GLN A 861 23.67 17.05 4.20
N ALA A 862 24.11 18.06 3.47
CA ALA A 862 25.49 18.52 3.52
C ALA A 862 25.85 19.02 4.94
N PRO A 863 27.11 18.84 5.39
CA PRO A 863 27.51 19.23 6.73
C PRO A 863 27.50 20.75 6.84
N THR A 864 27.08 21.29 7.99
CA THR A 864 27.05 22.74 8.23
C THR A 864 28.45 23.26 8.58
N LEU A 865 29.36 23.35 7.60
CA LEU A 865 30.71 23.90 7.80
C LEU A 865 30.75 25.37 7.40
N ASN A 866 31.47 26.17 8.19
CA ASN A 866 31.79 27.55 7.80
C ASN A 866 33.00 27.54 6.86
N LEU A 867 32.75 27.42 5.55
CA LEU A 867 33.81 27.43 4.55
C LEU A 867 34.38 28.85 4.35
N GLY A 868 33.55 29.89 4.49
CA GLY A 868 33.93 31.30 4.27
C GLY A 868 33.37 31.86 2.96
N LYS A 869 33.54 33.17 2.71
CA LYS A 869 33.00 33.85 1.53
C LYS A 869 33.67 33.34 0.24
N ASN A 870 32.89 33.12 -0.83
CA ASN A 870 33.31 32.60 -2.14
C ASN A 870 33.83 31.15 -2.16
N GLN A 871 33.29 30.29 -1.30
CA GLN A 871 33.59 28.87 -1.25
C GLN A 871 32.30 28.05 -1.36
N SER A 872 32.36 26.91 -2.04
CA SER A 872 31.22 26.03 -2.26
C SER A 872 31.62 24.57 -2.11
N TYR A 873 30.65 23.72 -1.80
CA TYR A 873 30.80 22.28 -1.92
C TYR A 873 30.76 21.86 -3.38
N GLY A 874 31.68 20.98 -3.78
CA GLY A 874 31.69 20.36 -5.10
C GLY A 874 30.92 19.04 -5.15
N ASN A 875 30.58 18.46 -3.99
CA ASN A 875 29.74 17.27 -3.89
C ASN A 875 28.30 17.61 -4.31
N LYS A 876 27.71 16.78 -5.17
CA LYS A 876 26.27 16.76 -5.41
C LYS A 876 25.54 16.10 -4.24
N ASN A 877 26.11 15.00 -3.72
CA ASN A 877 25.57 14.24 -2.60
C ASN A 877 26.63 14.06 -1.50
N THR A 878 26.22 14.06 -0.22
CA THR A 878 27.14 13.81 0.91
C THR A 878 26.81 12.48 1.59
N TYR A 879 27.82 11.63 1.76
CA TYR A 879 27.70 10.29 2.30
C TYR A 879 28.36 10.17 3.68
N TYR A 880 27.74 9.41 4.58
CA TYR A 880 28.17 9.36 5.97
C TYR A 880 28.40 7.93 6.46
N TYR A 881 29.32 7.83 7.42
CA TYR A 881 29.28 6.82 8.47
C TYR A 881 28.70 7.44 9.73
N PHE A 882 28.01 6.66 10.56
CA PHE A 882 27.54 7.11 11.87
C PHE A 882 27.87 6.08 12.95
N ALA A 883 27.94 6.53 14.20
CA ALA A 883 28.23 5.67 15.34
C ALA A 883 27.25 5.84 16.50
N LEU A 884 26.91 4.72 17.13
CA LEU A 884 26.05 4.63 18.30
C LEU A 884 26.78 3.90 19.44
N ASP A 885 26.66 4.42 20.66
CA ASP A 885 26.88 3.64 21.88
C ASP A 885 25.63 2.80 22.14
N ILE A 886 25.79 1.49 22.03
CA ILE A 886 24.77 0.46 22.20
C ILE A 886 25.10 -0.46 23.39
N THR A 887 25.86 0.06 24.37
CA THR A 887 26.21 -0.69 25.58
C THR A 887 24.97 -1.22 26.28
N ASP A 888 23.96 -0.36 26.42
CA ASP A 888 22.59 -0.71 26.79
C ASP A 888 21.73 -0.82 25.51
N PRO A 889 21.29 -2.04 25.12
CA PRO A 889 20.54 -2.24 23.90
C PRO A 889 19.13 -1.62 23.94
N ALA A 890 18.60 -1.22 25.09
CA ALA A 890 17.32 -0.51 25.19
C ALA A 890 17.47 1.02 25.04
N ASN A 891 18.69 1.55 25.17
CA ASN A 891 18.96 2.98 25.26
C ASN A 891 20.15 3.39 24.38
N PRO A 892 20.03 3.31 23.04
CA PRO A 892 21.12 3.70 22.14
C PRO A 892 21.42 5.19 22.26
N ARG A 893 22.70 5.56 22.21
CA ARG A 893 23.13 6.96 22.24
C ARG A 893 23.98 7.30 21.03
N PRO A 894 23.63 8.31 20.24
CA PRO A 894 24.45 8.69 19.10
C PRO A 894 25.76 9.33 19.55
N LEU A 895 26.85 8.98 18.87
CA LEU A 895 28.19 9.49 19.17
C LEU A 895 28.61 10.55 18.14
N TRP A 896 28.62 10.17 16.86
CA TRP A 896 29.12 11.03 15.79
C TRP A 896 28.63 10.58 14.42
N GLU A 897 28.77 11.47 13.44
CA GLU A 897 28.56 11.24 12.01
C GLU A 897 29.78 11.78 11.25
N PHE A 898 30.34 10.97 10.36
CA PHE A 898 31.60 11.22 9.66
C PHE A 898 31.38 11.26 8.14
N TYR A 899 31.66 12.41 7.53
CA TYR A 899 31.49 12.67 6.09
C TYR A 899 32.79 12.58 5.28
N GLY A 900 33.88 12.10 5.87
CA GLY A 900 35.18 12.02 5.20
C GLY A 900 36.07 13.24 5.48
N ASN A 901 37.23 13.24 4.85
CA ASN A 901 38.15 14.38 4.91
C ASN A 901 37.62 15.52 4.04
N LEU A 902 37.85 16.77 4.46
CA LEU A 902 37.52 17.95 3.66
C LEU A 902 38.77 18.39 2.89
N ILE A 903 38.74 18.26 1.56
CA ILE A 903 39.88 18.61 0.69
C ILE A 903 39.48 19.68 -0.32
N SER A 904 40.43 20.54 -0.71
CA SER A 904 40.21 21.56 -1.74
C SER A 904 40.53 21.02 -3.14
N GLY A 905 39.66 21.25 -4.11
CA GLY A 905 39.95 21.02 -5.52
C GLY A 905 41.08 21.93 -6.04
N GLN A 906 41.90 21.45 -6.97
CA GLN A 906 43.00 22.23 -7.52
C GLN A 906 42.56 23.15 -8.69
N GLY A 907 43.12 24.36 -8.76
CA GLY A 907 43.15 25.17 -10.00
C GLY A 907 42.05 26.23 -10.22
N GLN A 908 41.25 26.59 -9.22
CA GLN A 908 40.13 27.55 -9.37
C GLN A 908 40.34 28.83 -8.53
N GLN A 909 39.92 30.00 -9.05
CA GLN A 909 39.94 31.28 -8.30
C GLN A 909 38.98 31.27 -7.09
N ASN A 910 37.89 30.50 -7.18
CA ASN A 910 37.01 30.15 -6.06
C ASN A 910 37.40 28.75 -5.54
N LYS A 911 37.72 28.61 -4.25
CA LYS A 911 38.07 27.30 -3.69
C LYS A 911 36.82 26.44 -3.55
N ILE A 912 36.76 25.36 -4.33
CA ILE A 912 35.74 24.30 -4.22
C ILE A 912 36.27 23.26 -3.24
N TYR A 913 35.42 22.84 -2.29
CA TYR A 913 35.76 21.81 -1.31
C TYR A 913 34.95 20.54 -1.55
N PHE A 914 35.61 19.41 -1.31
CA PHE A 914 35.02 18.09 -1.43
C PHE A 914 35.12 17.36 -0.09
N THR A 915 34.05 16.68 0.28
CA THR A 915 34.08 15.65 1.31
C THR A 915 34.43 14.32 0.63
N THR A 916 35.48 13.65 1.11
CA THR A 916 36.04 12.49 0.39
C THR A 916 35.18 11.24 0.42
N ASN A 917 34.19 11.14 1.32
CA ASN A 917 33.28 9.99 1.32
C ASN A 917 32.39 9.99 0.07
N GLY A 918 32.41 8.88 -0.64
CA GLY A 918 31.37 8.45 -1.55
C GLY A 918 30.43 7.45 -0.86
N GLN A 919 29.70 6.66 -1.63
CA GLN A 919 28.76 5.65 -1.14
C GLN A 919 29.42 4.67 -0.16
N THR A 920 29.09 4.74 1.13
CA THR A 920 29.85 4.15 2.25
C THR A 920 29.62 2.64 2.43
N TRP A 921 30.01 1.86 1.41
CA TRP A 921 29.88 0.39 1.39
C TRP A 921 30.93 -0.35 2.23
N SER A 922 32.06 0.29 2.54
CA SER A 922 33.15 -0.32 3.30
C SER A 922 32.75 -0.52 4.76
N VAL A 923 32.63 -1.77 5.21
CA VAL A 923 32.29 -2.08 6.61
C VAL A 923 33.51 -1.82 7.48
N PRO A 924 33.44 -0.89 8.47
CA PRO A 924 34.64 -0.50 9.21
C PRO A 924 35.25 -1.63 10.05
N ALA A 925 36.58 -1.71 10.07
CA ALA A 925 37.31 -2.53 11.03
C ALA A 925 37.65 -1.70 12.27
N ILE A 926 37.12 -2.11 13.43
CA ILE A 926 37.31 -1.41 14.71
C ILE A 926 38.36 -2.13 15.55
N GLY A 927 39.32 -1.38 16.09
CA GLY A 927 40.26 -1.95 17.05
C GLY A 927 41.19 -0.94 17.69
N LYS A 928 42.10 -1.45 18.52
CA LYS A 928 42.99 -0.67 19.38
C LYS A 928 44.37 -0.52 18.73
N ILE A 929 44.88 0.71 18.68
CA ILE A 929 46.22 1.04 18.22
C ILE A 929 47.01 1.77 19.31
N ASN A 930 48.32 1.78 19.16
CA ASN A 930 49.18 2.74 19.85
C ASN A 930 49.21 4.03 19.01
N LEU A 931 48.71 5.14 19.55
CA LEU A 931 48.79 6.45 18.91
C LEU A 931 49.67 7.36 19.76
N ASN A 932 50.91 7.57 19.32
CA ASN A 932 51.93 8.38 19.98
C ASN A 932 52.14 8.01 21.47
N GLY A 933 52.12 6.72 21.80
CA GLY A 933 52.27 6.21 23.17
C GLY A 933 50.96 6.06 23.96
N THR A 934 49.82 6.43 23.36
CA THR A 934 48.50 6.36 24.00
C THR A 934 47.64 5.25 23.35
N PRO A 935 47.06 4.32 24.12
CA PRO A 935 46.08 3.37 23.60
C PRO A 935 44.86 4.13 23.07
N THR A 936 44.56 3.97 21.78
CA THR A 936 43.45 4.66 21.11
C THR A 936 42.63 3.65 20.30
N TRP A 937 41.31 3.67 20.47
CA TRP A 937 40.39 2.87 19.65
C TRP A 937 40.00 3.62 18.38
N VAL A 938 40.15 2.96 17.23
CA VAL A 938 39.96 3.56 15.91
C VAL A 938 39.10 2.68 15.02
N ALA A 939 38.47 3.29 14.01
CA ALA A 939 37.87 2.62 12.88
C ALA A 939 38.70 2.87 11.62
N PHE A 940 39.04 1.77 10.92
CA PHE A 940 39.61 1.79 9.58
C PHE A 940 38.49 1.58 8.56
N MET A 941 38.39 2.45 7.55
CA MET A 941 37.33 2.37 6.54
C MET A 941 37.75 2.98 5.20
N GLY A 942 37.24 2.40 4.11
CA GLY A 942 37.31 3.00 2.78
C GLY A 942 36.21 4.03 2.58
N SER A 943 36.46 5.02 1.71
CA SER A 943 35.49 6.08 1.41
C SER A 943 34.36 5.67 0.46
N GLY A 944 34.35 4.46 -0.11
CA GLY A 944 33.23 4.03 -0.96
C GLY A 944 33.32 4.40 -2.45
N TYR A 945 32.23 4.22 -3.22
CA TYR A 945 32.17 4.61 -4.64
C TYR A 945 31.78 6.09 -4.79
N ALA A 946 32.30 6.79 -5.79
CA ALA A 946 31.67 8.05 -6.22
C ALA A 946 30.22 7.77 -6.68
N GLY A 947 29.24 8.51 -6.13
CA GLY A 947 27.84 8.26 -6.43
C GLY A 947 27.31 9.00 -7.66
N PRO A 948 26.02 8.81 -8.01
CA PRO A 948 25.42 9.39 -9.19
C PRO A 948 25.50 10.92 -9.24
N GLY A 949 26.08 11.46 -10.31
CA GLY A 949 26.34 12.88 -10.52
C GLY A 949 27.63 13.41 -9.88
N ASP A 950 28.38 12.58 -9.16
CA ASP A 950 29.70 12.88 -8.61
C ASP A 950 30.84 12.15 -9.36
N GLU A 951 30.54 11.40 -10.43
CA GLU A 951 31.50 10.55 -11.15
C GLU A 951 32.64 11.36 -11.79
N GLY A 952 32.35 12.59 -12.24
CA GLY A 952 33.37 13.51 -12.76
C GLY A 952 34.34 14.03 -11.70
N ASN A 953 34.04 13.80 -10.42
CA ASN A 953 34.85 14.21 -9.26
C ASN A 953 35.47 13.00 -8.53
N SER A 954 35.55 11.83 -9.18
CA SER A 954 36.13 10.60 -8.59
C SER A 954 37.58 10.74 -8.12
N ASP A 955 38.30 11.75 -8.62
CA ASP A 955 39.65 12.07 -8.13
C ASP A 955 39.64 12.61 -6.70
N TYR A 956 38.50 13.09 -6.20
CA TYR A 956 38.32 13.66 -4.86
C TYR A 956 37.37 12.85 -3.97
N ILE A 957 36.44 12.08 -4.56
CA ILE A 957 35.36 11.38 -3.86
C ILE A 957 35.52 9.87 -4.07
N GLY A 958 35.46 9.09 -2.99
CA GLY A 958 35.47 7.62 -3.04
C GLY A 958 36.86 6.97 -3.09
N ASN A 959 37.94 7.75 -3.17
CA ASN A 959 39.30 7.22 -3.31
C ASN A 959 40.22 7.39 -2.08
N SER A 960 39.66 7.52 -0.87
CA SER A 960 40.41 7.77 0.38
C SER A 960 40.23 6.67 1.44
N PHE A 961 41.33 6.18 1.99
CA PHE A 961 41.31 5.28 3.14
C PHE A 961 41.51 6.06 4.44
N CYS A 962 40.58 5.95 5.38
CA CYS A 962 40.51 6.78 6.58
C CYS A 962 40.73 5.97 7.87
N VAL A 963 41.39 6.59 8.83
CA VAL A 963 41.51 6.16 10.22
C VAL A 963 40.82 7.19 11.10
N VAL A 964 39.75 6.78 11.79
CA VAL A 964 38.85 7.66 12.54
C VAL A 964 38.87 7.27 14.02
N ASN A 965 38.90 8.26 14.92
CA ASN A 965 38.82 8.04 16.35
C ASN A 965 37.39 7.61 16.75
N ILE A 966 37.25 6.48 17.46
CA ILE A 966 35.93 5.96 17.87
C ILE A 966 35.24 6.87 18.90
N ALA A 967 36.01 7.61 19.72
CA ALA A 967 35.43 8.39 20.81
C ALA A 967 34.58 9.58 20.34
N ASP A 968 34.95 10.20 19.22
CA ASP A 968 34.36 11.47 18.75
C ASP A 968 34.20 11.59 17.23
N GLY A 969 34.63 10.60 16.45
CA GLY A 969 34.52 10.61 14.99
C GLY A 969 35.55 11.51 14.29
N SER A 970 36.54 12.02 15.02
CA SER A 970 37.59 12.87 14.45
C SER A 970 38.52 12.07 13.53
N LEU A 971 38.92 12.69 12.41
CA LEU A 971 39.86 12.10 11.47
C LEU A 971 41.27 12.10 12.07
N ILE A 972 41.88 10.92 12.19
CA ILE A 972 43.28 10.77 12.59
C ILE A 972 44.18 10.88 11.37
N LYS A 973 43.92 10.08 10.33
CA LYS A 973 44.71 10.07 9.09
C LYS A 973 43.84 9.67 7.91
N SER A 974 44.11 10.28 6.74
CA SER A 974 43.51 9.92 5.46
C SER A 974 44.60 9.71 4.42
N TYR A 975 44.42 8.72 3.55
CA TYR A 975 45.29 8.44 2.41
C TYR A 975 44.47 8.44 1.13
N GLN A 976 44.70 9.43 0.28
CA GLN A 976 44.08 9.51 -1.04
C GLN A 976 44.87 8.65 -2.03
N ILE A 977 44.17 7.82 -2.81
CA ILE A 977 44.76 6.84 -3.71
C ILE A 977 44.42 7.22 -5.15
N ALA A 978 45.46 7.53 -5.94
CA ALA A 978 45.31 7.94 -7.32
C ALA A 978 44.88 6.79 -8.24
N ASN A 979 44.06 7.15 -9.24
CA ASN A 979 43.62 6.27 -10.31
C ASN A 979 44.78 5.81 -11.21
N VAL A 980 44.74 4.56 -11.65
CA VAL A 980 45.63 4.01 -12.67
C VAL A 980 44.80 3.59 -13.88
N ASP A 981 45.01 4.26 -15.02
CA ASP A 981 44.21 4.02 -16.24
C ASP A 981 44.38 2.60 -16.77
N SER A 982 43.33 1.77 -16.62
CA SER A 982 43.30 0.36 -17.07
C SER A 982 43.12 0.17 -18.57
N SER A 983 42.78 1.24 -19.30
CA SER A 983 42.72 1.24 -20.77
C SER A 983 44.11 1.35 -21.41
N SER A 984 45.13 1.70 -20.61
CA SER A 984 46.50 1.81 -21.06
C SER A 984 47.23 0.47 -21.04
N SER A 985 47.75 0.04 -22.20
CA SER A 985 48.65 -1.13 -22.32
C SER A 985 49.99 -0.98 -21.58
N LYS A 986 50.29 0.21 -21.04
CA LYS A 986 51.44 0.42 -20.15
C LYS A 986 51.17 -0.05 -18.72
N ASN A 987 49.91 -0.02 -18.29
CA ASN A 987 49.51 -0.30 -16.92
C ASN A 987 48.85 -1.67 -16.78
N SER A 988 48.05 -2.08 -17.77
CA SER A 988 47.35 -3.37 -17.77
C SER A 988 47.93 -4.34 -18.80
N GLY A 989 48.18 -5.58 -18.37
CA GLY A 989 48.56 -6.68 -19.26
C GLY A 989 47.47 -7.09 -20.26
N ASN A 990 46.22 -6.72 -19.99
CA ASN A 990 45.06 -6.99 -20.82
C ASN A 990 44.04 -5.84 -20.69
N PRO A 991 44.25 -4.71 -21.41
CA PRO A 991 43.51 -3.48 -21.21
C PRO A 991 41.98 -3.61 -21.36
N PHE A 992 41.25 -2.81 -20.59
CA PHE A 992 39.80 -2.68 -20.66
C PHE A 992 39.36 -1.24 -20.34
N ALA A 993 38.07 -0.93 -20.45
CA ALA A 993 37.58 0.42 -20.17
C ALA A 993 37.92 0.84 -18.72
N ASP A 994 38.48 2.05 -18.58
CA ASP A 994 38.96 2.55 -17.27
C ASP A 994 37.83 2.58 -16.24
N ILE A 995 38.04 1.86 -15.12
CA ILE A 995 37.15 1.90 -13.97
C ILE A 995 37.79 2.86 -12.98
N LYS A 996 37.13 4.00 -12.71
CA LYS A 996 37.67 4.99 -11.77
C LYS A 996 37.88 4.38 -10.39
N ASN A 997 39.10 4.53 -9.87
CA ASN A 997 39.51 3.98 -8.60
C ASN A 997 38.59 4.44 -7.46
N SER A 998 38.17 3.49 -6.63
CA SER A 998 37.35 3.73 -5.44
C SER A 998 37.66 2.67 -4.38
N LEU A 999 37.24 2.92 -3.14
CA LEU A 999 37.52 2.04 -1.99
C LEU A 999 36.23 1.54 -1.32
N PRO A 1000 35.41 0.73 -2.01
CA PRO A 1000 34.19 0.15 -1.46
C PRO A 1000 34.45 -1.08 -0.57
N GLY A 1001 35.58 -1.76 -0.75
CA GLY A 1001 35.91 -2.98 -0.02
C GLY A 1001 36.16 -2.74 1.47
N SER A 1002 35.83 -3.72 2.30
CA SER A 1002 36.01 -3.64 3.75
C SER A 1002 37.45 -3.98 4.15
N PRO A 1003 38.07 -3.27 5.11
CA PRO A 1003 39.40 -3.63 5.59
C PRO A 1003 39.40 -4.80 6.57
N SER A 1004 40.56 -5.45 6.70
CA SER A 1004 40.87 -6.41 7.77
C SER A 1004 42.12 -5.98 8.53
N THR A 1005 42.14 -6.22 9.84
CA THR A 1005 43.21 -5.76 10.73
C THR A 1005 43.88 -6.92 11.46
N ILE A 1006 45.16 -6.76 11.78
CA ILE A 1006 45.91 -7.79 12.51
C ILE A 1006 46.98 -7.20 13.45
N ASP A 1007 47.16 -7.87 14.57
CA ASP A 1007 48.31 -7.78 15.46
C ASP A 1007 49.30 -8.91 15.09
N THR A 1008 50.50 -8.52 14.67
CA THR A 1008 51.54 -9.41 14.14
C THR A 1008 52.62 -9.76 15.14
N ASP A 1009 52.91 -8.89 16.11
CA ASP A 1009 53.94 -9.13 17.10
C ASP A 1009 53.39 -9.77 18.39
N LYS A 1010 52.05 -9.78 18.55
CA LYS A 1010 51.35 -10.34 19.70
C LYS A 1010 51.90 -9.76 21.00
N ASP A 1011 52.16 -8.45 21.00
CA ASP A 1011 52.61 -7.75 22.19
C ASP A 1011 51.59 -7.90 23.34
N SER A 1012 51.99 -7.58 24.57
CA SER A 1012 51.11 -7.72 25.73
C SER A 1012 49.91 -6.77 25.72
N ASN A 1013 49.86 -5.82 24.77
CA ASN A 1013 48.82 -4.81 24.67
C ASN A 1013 47.82 -5.11 23.54
N TYR A 1014 48.14 -6.03 22.63
CA TYR A 1014 47.33 -6.44 21.48
C TYR A 1014 46.98 -5.28 20.55
N TYR A 1015 47.99 -4.46 20.22
CA TYR A 1015 47.80 -3.36 19.28
C TYR A 1015 47.76 -3.87 17.84
N ILE A 1016 46.82 -3.34 17.05
CA ILE A 1016 46.82 -3.56 15.60
C ILE A 1016 48.14 -3.00 15.03
N ASN A 1017 48.83 -3.80 14.22
CA ASN A 1017 50.02 -3.37 13.49
C ASN A 1017 49.68 -3.07 12.03
N TYR A 1018 48.86 -3.91 11.38
CA TYR A 1018 48.54 -3.80 9.95
C TYR A 1018 47.04 -3.75 9.71
N ALA A 1019 46.64 -2.92 8.74
CA ALA A 1019 45.32 -2.96 8.10
C ALA A 1019 45.47 -3.25 6.60
N TYR A 1020 44.69 -4.19 6.07
CA TYR A 1020 44.71 -4.60 4.67
C TYR A 1020 43.38 -4.29 3.98
N PHE A 1021 43.43 -3.78 2.75
CA PHE A 1021 42.25 -3.47 1.94
C PHE A 1021 42.57 -3.49 0.45
N GLY A 1022 41.56 -3.74 -0.39
CA GLY A 1022 41.67 -3.71 -1.85
C GLY A 1022 41.14 -2.41 -2.47
N ASP A 1023 41.41 -2.21 -3.76
CA ASP A 1023 40.82 -1.13 -4.56
C ASP A 1023 40.41 -1.57 -5.98
N LEU A 1024 39.73 -0.68 -6.71
CA LEU A 1024 39.23 -0.99 -8.05
C LEU A 1024 40.30 -1.05 -9.14
N ASP A 1025 41.50 -0.53 -8.88
CA ASP A 1025 42.66 -0.69 -9.77
C ASP A 1025 43.40 -2.03 -9.54
N GLY A 1026 42.83 -2.93 -8.74
CA GLY A 1026 43.38 -4.26 -8.49
C GLY A 1026 44.61 -4.28 -7.57
N ARG A 1027 44.74 -3.31 -6.66
CA ARG A 1027 45.82 -3.25 -5.67
C ARG A 1027 45.34 -3.76 -4.31
N LEU A 1028 46.12 -4.63 -3.68
CA LEU A 1028 46.00 -4.94 -2.26
C LEU A 1028 46.98 -4.06 -1.48
N TRP A 1029 46.44 -3.24 -0.59
CA TRP A 1029 47.17 -2.30 0.25
C TRP A 1029 47.40 -2.86 1.65
N ARG A 1030 48.53 -2.47 2.24
CA ARG A 1030 48.81 -2.58 3.67
C ARG A 1030 49.09 -1.19 4.24
N LEU A 1031 48.33 -0.81 5.25
CA LEU A 1031 48.66 0.31 6.13
C LEU A 1031 49.38 -0.23 7.36
N ASP A 1032 50.63 0.18 7.55
CA ASP A 1032 51.46 -0.13 8.71
C ASP A 1032 51.35 0.99 9.76
N VAL A 1033 50.78 0.65 10.91
CA VAL A 1033 50.63 1.53 12.09
C VAL A 1033 51.49 1.08 13.27
N SER A 1034 52.32 0.05 13.11
CA SER A 1034 53.09 -0.61 14.18
C SER A 1034 54.03 0.32 14.96
N SER A 1035 54.58 1.35 14.29
CA SER A 1035 55.48 2.32 14.92
C SER A 1035 54.82 3.17 16.01
N GLY A 1036 53.49 3.24 16.03
CA GLY A 1036 52.70 4.11 16.89
C GLY A 1036 52.84 5.61 16.61
N ASN A 1037 53.85 6.05 15.87
CA ASN A 1037 54.01 7.42 15.42
C ASN A 1037 53.22 7.65 14.13
N ILE A 1038 52.20 8.49 14.19
CA ILE A 1038 51.32 8.80 13.06
C ILE A 1038 52.06 9.30 11.80
N ASN A 1039 53.21 9.95 11.97
CA ASN A 1039 54.02 10.45 10.85
C ASN A 1039 54.89 9.36 10.20
N SER A 1040 55.06 8.22 10.87
CA SER A 1040 55.82 7.07 10.38
C SER A 1040 54.93 5.97 9.81
N TRP A 1041 53.60 6.13 9.86
CA TRP A 1041 52.68 5.19 9.25
C TRP A 1041 52.88 5.12 7.74
N SER A 1042 53.00 3.90 7.20
CA SER A 1042 53.28 3.69 5.79
C SER A 1042 52.16 2.93 5.10
N LEU A 1043 51.67 3.49 3.99
CA LEU A 1043 50.70 2.83 3.12
C LEU A 1043 51.43 2.29 1.89
N LYS A 1044 51.36 0.97 1.66
CA LYS A 1044 52.07 0.29 0.57
C LYS A 1044 51.17 -0.69 -0.16
N ALA A 1045 51.16 -0.65 -1.50
CA ALA A 1045 50.58 -1.70 -2.32
C ALA A 1045 51.52 -2.92 -2.25
N ILE A 1046 51.05 -3.99 -1.62
CA ILE A 1046 51.83 -5.23 -1.45
C ILE A 1046 51.57 -6.23 -2.57
N TYR A 1047 50.47 -6.05 -3.30
CA TYR A 1047 50.15 -6.76 -4.55
C TYR A 1047 49.40 -5.84 -5.50
N THR A 1048 49.63 -6.02 -6.79
CA THR A 1048 48.88 -5.37 -7.87
C THR A 1048 48.61 -6.42 -8.92
N ASP A 1049 47.33 -6.63 -9.25
CA ASP A 1049 46.92 -7.50 -10.33
C ASP A 1049 47.51 -6.98 -11.65
N ARG A 1050 48.10 -7.87 -12.45
CA ARG A 1050 48.79 -7.49 -13.69
C ARG A 1050 47.85 -6.83 -14.70
N CYS A 1051 46.57 -7.16 -14.67
CA CYS A 1051 45.56 -6.64 -15.56
C CYS A 1051 44.74 -5.51 -14.92
N LEU A 1052 45.01 -5.16 -13.65
CA LEU A 1052 44.25 -4.19 -12.85
C LEU A 1052 42.79 -4.62 -12.61
N TYR A 1053 42.55 -5.93 -12.45
CA TYR A 1053 41.21 -6.41 -12.11
C TYR A 1053 40.81 -6.02 -10.68
N PRO A 1054 39.61 -5.43 -10.47
CA PRO A 1054 39.18 -4.89 -9.17
C PRO A 1054 39.29 -5.88 -8.01
N ILE A 1055 39.72 -5.40 -6.83
CA ILE A 1055 39.75 -6.15 -5.57
C ILE A 1055 38.86 -5.43 -4.56
N ILE A 1056 37.65 -5.95 -4.32
CA ILE A 1056 36.71 -5.38 -3.34
C ILE A 1056 36.43 -6.31 -2.16
N THR A 1057 36.79 -7.59 -2.27
CA THR A 1057 36.56 -8.57 -1.20
C THR A 1057 37.33 -8.14 0.04
N LYS A 1058 36.69 -8.20 1.21
CA LYS A 1058 37.36 -8.08 2.49
C LYS A 1058 38.45 -9.14 2.61
N PRO A 1059 39.73 -8.78 2.72
CA PRO A 1059 40.79 -9.78 2.76
C PRO A 1059 40.66 -10.66 4.00
N ALA A 1060 40.65 -11.99 3.84
CA ALA A 1060 40.73 -12.89 4.99
C ALA A 1060 42.19 -13.04 5.41
N ILE A 1061 42.46 -13.06 6.72
CA ILE A 1061 43.83 -13.12 7.25
C ILE A 1061 43.98 -14.36 8.12
N TYR A 1062 45.11 -15.07 7.99
CA TYR A 1062 45.49 -16.17 8.85
C TYR A 1062 46.91 -15.98 9.40
N LEU A 1063 47.04 -16.03 10.73
CA LEU A 1063 48.31 -15.94 11.46
C LEU A 1063 48.57 -17.25 12.22
N GLY A 1064 48.91 -18.29 11.45
CA GLY A 1064 49.18 -19.63 11.98
C GLY A 1064 50.62 -19.84 12.45
N TYR A 1065 50.82 -20.91 13.24
CA TYR A 1065 52.14 -21.44 13.54
C TYR A 1065 52.75 -22.03 12.28
N SER A 1066 53.78 -21.38 11.77
CA SER A 1066 54.51 -21.90 10.63
C SER A 1066 55.21 -23.22 10.97
N THR A 1067 55.07 -24.23 10.11
CA THR A 1067 55.92 -25.44 10.12
C THR A 1067 57.38 -25.14 9.78
N THR A 1068 57.68 -23.93 9.31
CA THR A 1068 59.02 -23.42 8.94
C THR A 1068 59.59 -22.39 9.94
N GLY A 1069 58.90 -22.09 11.04
CA GLY A 1069 59.45 -21.30 12.17
C GLY A 1069 59.20 -19.78 12.16
N SER A 1070 58.50 -19.21 11.17
CA SER A 1070 58.15 -17.76 11.13
C SER A 1070 56.64 -17.51 10.97
N ASN A 1071 56.03 -16.72 11.85
CA ASN A 1071 54.59 -16.41 11.85
C ASN A 1071 54.27 -15.16 11.00
N TYR A 1072 54.25 -15.28 9.68
CA TYR A 1072 53.84 -14.19 8.78
C TYR A 1072 52.33 -14.25 8.46
N PRO A 1073 51.63 -13.10 8.38
CA PRO A 1073 50.27 -13.04 7.89
C PRO A 1073 50.12 -13.65 6.49
N ARG A 1074 49.13 -14.54 6.34
CA ARG A 1074 48.62 -14.97 5.04
C ARG A 1074 47.34 -14.23 4.73
N VAL A 1075 47.28 -13.58 3.58
CA VAL A 1075 46.17 -12.72 3.15
C VAL A 1075 45.51 -13.34 1.92
N TYR A 1076 44.21 -13.58 1.98
CA TYR A 1076 43.41 -14.21 0.93
C TYR A 1076 42.38 -13.22 0.39
N PHE A 1077 42.30 -13.07 -0.93
CA PHE A 1077 41.42 -12.12 -1.59
C PHE A 1077 41.12 -12.54 -3.04
N GLY A 1078 40.05 -11.99 -3.60
CA GLY A 1078 39.61 -12.28 -4.96
C GLY A 1078 39.66 -11.07 -5.89
N THR A 1079 39.74 -11.30 -7.20
CA THR A 1079 39.69 -10.26 -8.24
C THR A 1079 38.40 -10.32 -9.06
N GLY A 1080 38.09 -9.20 -9.72
CA GLY A 1080 36.96 -9.04 -10.64
C GLY A 1080 35.69 -8.45 -10.04
N GLY A 1081 35.70 -8.09 -8.76
CA GLY A 1081 34.54 -7.54 -8.08
C GLY A 1081 34.25 -6.07 -8.44
N ASP A 1082 33.72 -5.83 -9.63
CA ASP A 1082 32.99 -4.62 -10.02
C ASP A 1082 32.08 -4.97 -11.21
N GLU A 1083 30.95 -4.28 -11.33
CA GLU A 1083 30.00 -4.51 -12.41
C GLU A 1083 30.56 -4.16 -13.77
N ARG A 1084 31.42 -3.15 -13.82
CA ARG A 1084 32.09 -2.69 -15.03
C ARG A 1084 33.30 -3.57 -15.40
N ALA A 1085 33.70 -4.51 -14.54
CA ALA A 1085 34.78 -5.44 -14.86
C ALA A 1085 34.35 -6.36 -16.02
N PRO A 1086 35.22 -6.64 -17.02
CA PRO A 1086 34.75 -7.23 -18.28
C PRO A 1086 34.25 -8.67 -18.13
N ALA A 1087 33.17 -9.01 -18.85
CA ALA A 1087 32.44 -10.26 -18.66
C ALA A 1087 33.13 -11.51 -19.23
N ASP A 1088 34.25 -11.36 -19.92
CA ASP A 1088 34.94 -12.40 -20.71
C ASP A 1088 36.36 -12.71 -20.22
N ARG A 1089 36.78 -12.17 -19.07
CA ARG A 1089 38.15 -12.29 -18.54
C ARG A 1089 38.33 -13.42 -17.53
N LEU A 1090 39.56 -13.89 -17.36
CA LEU A 1090 39.90 -14.89 -16.34
C LEU A 1090 40.40 -14.19 -15.08
N TYR A 1091 39.55 -14.15 -14.05
CA TYR A 1091 39.87 -13.58 -12.75
C TYR A 1091 40.63 -14.57 -11.86
N SER A 1092 40.99 -14.14 -10.64
CA SER A 1092 41.78 -14.97 -9.73
C SER A 1092 41.38 -14.85 -8.27
N PHE A 1093 41.68 -15.90 -7.51
CA PHE A 1093 41.73 -15.90 -6.06
C PHE A 1093 43.17 -16.10 -5.62
N VAL A 1094 43.69 -15.20 -4.78
CA VAL A 1094 45.12 -15.10 -4.48
C VAL A 1094 45.36 -15.29 -2.99
N ALA A 1095 46.34 -16.13 -2.65
CA ALA A 1095 46.89 -16.26 -1.30
C ALA A 1095 48.30 -15.66 -1.26
N LEU A 1096 48.48 -14.63 -0.44
CA LEU A 1096 49.72 -13.87 -0.32
C LEU A 1096 50.32 -14.02 1.08
N VAL A 1097 51.64 -14.17 1.18
CA VAL A 1097 52.39 -14.14 2.45
C VAL A 1097 53.04 -12.78 2.60
N ASP A 1098 52.68 -12.06 3.66
CA ASP A 1098 53.28 -10.76 3.98
C ASP A 1098 54.36 -10.92 5.04
N ASP A 1099 55.63 -11.01 4.61
CA ASP A 1099 56.80 -11.05 5.49
C ASP A 1099 57.31 -9.65 5.90
N GLY A 1100 56.54 -8.60 5.58
CA GLY A 1100 56.91 -7.21 5.80
C GLY A 1100 57.72 -6.58 4.65
N LYS A 1101 58.34 -7.38 3.77
CA LYS A 1101 59.34 -6.93 2.79
C LYS A 1101 58.97 -7.30 1.34
N THR A 1102 58.64 -8.57 1.11
CA THR A 1102 58.34 -9.16 -0.19
C THR A 1102 56.99 -8.66 -0.71
N THR A 1103 56.93 -8.26 -1.99
CA THR A 1103 55.70 -7.73 -2.61
C THR A 1103 55.52 -8.28 -4.03
N GLY A 1104 54.34 -8.05 -4.62
CA GLY A 1104 54.00 -8.48 -5.98
C GLY A 1104 53.84 -9.99 -6.09
N THR A 1105 54.04 -10.54 -7.30
CA THR A 1105 53.87 -11.97 -7.60
C THR A 1105 54.83 -12.88 -6.82
N SER A 1106 55.95 -12.34 -6.35
CA SER A 1106 56.90 -13.05 -5.49
C SER A 1106 56.30 -13.41 -4.13
N ALA A 1107 55.41 -12.57 -3.58
CA ALA A 1107 54.77 -12.76 -2.29
C ALA A 1107 53.62 -13.79 -2.31
N VAL A 1108 53.14 -14.16 -3.50
CA VAL A 1108 52.05 -15.15 -3.66
C VAL A 1108 52.53 -16.53 -3.22
N GLU A 1109 51.78 -17.20 -2.34
CA GLU A 1109 52.04 -18.59 -1.92
C GLU A 1109 51.38 -19.57 -2.90
N TRP A 1110 50.12 -19.32 -3.23
CA TRP A 1110 49.34 -20.05 -4.23
C TRP A 1110 48.19 -19.17 -4.76
N TYR A 1111 47.61 -19.55 -5.89
CA TYR A 1111 46.45 -18.86 -6.45
C TYR A 1111 45.56 -19.81 -7.27
N VAL A 1112 44.29 -19.47 -7.43
CA VAL A 1112 43.37 -20.07 -8.40
C VAL A 1112 43.18 -19.04 -9.51
N GLY A 1113 43.54 -19.35 -10.75
CA GLY A 1113 43.47 -18.40 -11.86
C GLY A 1113 44.43 -18.75 -13.01
N ASP A 1114 44.50 -17.89 -14.01
CA ASP A 1114 45.33 -18.10 -15.20
C ASP A 1114 46.70 -17.39 -15.10
N PRO A 1115 47.83 -18.09 -15.33
CA PRO A 1115 49.16 -17.49 -15.26
C PRO A 1115 49.41 -16.40 -16.32
N THR A 1116 48.72 -16.45 -17.46
CA THR A 1116 48.91 -15.47 -18.55
C THR A 1116 48.30 -14.12 -18.21
N GLU A 1117 47.15 -14.11 -17.53
CA GLU A 1117 46.48 -12.90 -17.02
C GLU A 1117 47.18 -12.37 -15.77
N THR A 1118 47.37 -13.24 -14.76
CA THR A 1118 47.90 -12.81 -13.45
C THR A 1118 49.39 -12.47 -13.48
N GLY A 1119 50.17 -13.05 -14.41
CA GLY A 1119 51.63 -12.98 -14.40
C GLY A 1119 52.28 -13.76 -13.24
N ILE A 1120 51.51 -14.57 -12.51
CA ILE A 1120 52.01 -15.42 -11.43
C ILE A 1120 52.56 -16.73 -12.03
N PRO A 1121 53.73 -17.23 -11.57
CA PRO A 1121 54.28 -18.50 -12.04
C PRO A 1121 53.31 -19.69 -11.94
N SER A 1122 53.21 -20.51 -12.99
CA SER A 1122 52.28 -21.63 -13.07
C SER A 1122 52.50 -22.71 -12.01
N ASN A 1123 53.70 -22.83 -11.44
CA ASN A 1123 53.99 -23.74 -10.33
C ASN A 1123 53.34 -23.34 -9.00
N LYS A 1124 52.78 -22.13 -8.90
CA LYS A 1124 51.96 -21.66 -7.76
C LYS A 1124 50.46 -21.81 -8.01
N SER A 1125 50.04 -22.28 -9.18
CA SER A 1125 48.62 -22.46 -9.51
C SER A 1125 48.04 -23.65 -8.72
N SER A 1126 46.85 -23.44 -8.15
CA SER A 1126 46.07 -24.41 -7.38
C SER A 1126 44.65 -24.59 -7.96
N GLY A 1127 44.51 -24.35 -9.26
CA GLY A 1127 43.25 -24.42 -10.00
C GLY A 1127 43.08 -23.22 -10.93
N THR A 1128 41.99 -23.23 -11.71
CA THR A 1128 41.62 -22.16 -12.63
C THR A 1128 40.17 -21.75 -12.42
N LEU A 1129 39.86 -20.49 -12.73
CA LEU A 1129 38.49 -19.99 -12.90
C LEU A 1129 38.13 -19.98 -14.40
N THR A 1130 36.84 -19.97 -14.71
CA THR A 1130 36.37 -19.86 -16.10
C THR A 1130 36.21 -18.39 -16.51
N ALA A 1131 36.16 -18.11 -17.82
CA ALA A 1131 36.00 -16.73 -18.30
C ALA A 1131 34.70 -16.11 -17.76
N GLY A 1132 34.81 -14.87 -17.27
CA GLY A 1132 33.73 -14.11 -16.64
C GLY A 1132 33.44 -14.46 -15.18
N GLU A 1133 34.12 -15.44 -14.62
CA GLU A 1133 33.90 -15.92 -13.25
C GLU A 1133 34.66 -15.06 -12.23
N LYS A 1134 33.94 -14.12 -11.62
CA LYS A 1134 34.45 -13.10 -10.69
C LYS A 1134 34.36 -13.57 -9.24
N VAL A 1135 35.30 -13.16 -8.39
CA VAL A 1135 35.21 -13.38 -6.94
C VAL A 1135 34.64 -12.13 -6.28
N TRP A 1136 33.38 -12.19 -5.84
CA TRP A 1136 32.67 -11.08 -5.21
C TRP A 1136 32.49 -11.24 -3.70
N ALA A 1137 32.37 -12.48 -3.24
CA ALA A 1137 32.11 -12.76 -1.84
C ALA A 1137 33.38 -12.63 -0.99
N ASP A 1138 33.22 -12.11 0.22
CA ASP A 1138 34.29 -12.06 1.20
C ASP A 1138 34.73 -13.49 1.57
N PRO A 1139 36.02 -13.83 1.43
CA PRO A 1139 36.52 -15.13 1.85
C PRO A 1139 36.37 -15.33 3.37
N VAL A 1140 36.05 -16.54 3.77
CA VAL A 1140 35.90 -16.92 5.19
C VAL A 1140 36.81 -18.07 5.53
N ILE A 1141 37.49 -18.00 6.68
CA ILE A 1141 38.41 -19.05 7.15
C ILE A 1141 37.79 -19.79 8.34
N ALA A 1142 37.70 -21.11 8.23
CA ALA A 1142 37.32 -21.99 9.33
C ALA A 1142 38.03 -23.34 9.21
N ASN A 1143 38.45 -23.93 10.34
CA ASN A 1143 39.07 -25.27 10.39
C ASN A 1143 40.24 -25.48 9.39
N TYR A 1144 41.06 -24.45 9.20
CA TYR A 1144 42.17 -24.42 8.23
C TYR A 1144 41.74 -24.56 6.75
N ILE A 1145 40.52 -24.14 6.46
CA ILE A 1145 39.97 -24.08 5.12
C ILE A 1145 39.54 -22.63 4.87
N VAL A 1146 39.90 -22.09 3.71
CA VAL A 1146 39.33 -20.83 3.20
C VAL A 1146 38.22 -21.15 2.22
N TYR A 1147 37.05 -20.58 2.46
CA TYR A 1147 35.86 -20.69 1.62
C TYR A 1147 35.67 -19.39 0.86
N PHE A 1148 35.34 -19.48 -0.41
CA PHE A 1148 34.97 -18.33 -1.23
C PHE A 1148 33.98 -18.76 -2.32
N SER A 1149 33.11 -17.86 -2.74
CA SER A 1149 32.21 -18.10 -3.86
C SER A 1149 32.55 -17.20 -5.04
N THR A 1150 32.26 -17.71 -6.24
CA THR A 1150 32.39 -16.99 -7.50
C THR A 1150 31.03 -16.89 -8.18
N LEU A 1151 30.90 -15.94 -9.09
CA LEU A 1151 29.72 -15.78 -9.94
C LEU A 1151 30.11 -15.23 -11.32
N LYS A 1152 29.24 -15.44 -12.31
CA LYS A 1152 29.31 -14.74 -13.61
C LYS A 1152 28.26 -13.64 -13.67
N GLY A 1153 28.60 -12.51 -14.30
CA GLY A 1153 27.70 -11.38 -14.46
C GLY A 1153 27.70 -10.44 -13.25
N SER A 1154 26.52 -9.96 -12.90
CA SER A 1154 26.25 -8.86 -11.95
C SER A 1154 25.50 -9.32 -10.70
N ILE A 1155 25.65 -8.59 -9.59
CA ILE A 1155 24.86 -8.78 -8.36
C ILE A 1155 24.51 -7.46 -7.66
N GLU A 1156 25.11 -6.32 -8.03
CA GLU A 1156 24.95 -5.05 -7.30
C GLU A 1156 23.75 -4.20 -7.74
N ALA A 1157 23.14 -4.45 -8.91
CA ALA A 1157 22.00 -3.66 -9.35
C ALA A 1157 20.86 -3.68 -8.31
N ALA A 1158 20.24 -2.52 -8.07
CA ALA A 1158 19.11 -2.41 -7.15
C ALA A 1158 17.93 -3.27 -7.62
N ASP A 1159 17.59 -3.19 -8.91
CA ASP A 1159 16.61 -4.07 -9.57
C ASP A 1159 17.22 -5.46 -9.80
N PRO A 1160 16.75 -6.50 -9.08
CA PRO A 1160 17.27 -7.85 -9.25
C PRO A 1160 17.08 -8.41 -10.65
N CYS A 1161 16.09 -7.96 -11.43
CA CYS A 1161 15.84 -8.43 -12.79
C CYS A 1161 17.01 -8.14 -13.75
N GLN A 1162 17.85 -7.16 -13.44
CA GLN A 1162 19.08 -6.86 -14.20
C GLN A 1162 20.21 -7.86 -13.89
N ASN A 1163 20.14 -8.54 -12.75
CA ASN A 1163 21.20 -9.39 -12.23
C ASN A 1163 20.97 -10.89 -12.46
N LEU A 1164 19.81 -11.31 -12.96
CA LEU A 1164 19.47 -12.74 -13.03
C LEU A 1164 20.18 -13.49 -14.17
N ASN A 1165 20.61 -12.79 -15.22
CA ASN A 1165 21.33 -13.38 -16.33
C ASN A 1165 22.71 -13.94 -15.91
N GLY A 1166 23.02 -15.17 -16.36
CA GLY A 1166 24.32 -15.83 -16.15
C GLY A 1166 24.23 -17.21 -15.51
N GLU A 1167 25.38 -17.87 -15.35
CA GLU A 1167 25.50 -19.11 -14.56
C GLU A 1167 25.35 -18.81 -13.07
N ALA A 1168 24.76 -19.75 -12.32
CA ALA A 1168 24.74 -19.70 -10.86
C ALA A 1168 26.16 -19.74 -10.27
N GLY A 1169 26.28 -19.36 -9.00
CA GLY A 1169 27.57 -19.26 -8.33
C GLY A 1169 28.25 -20.61 -8.10
N ARG A 1170 29.53 -20.57 -7.79
CA ARG A 1170 30.32 -21.76 -7.41
C ARG A 1170 30.97 -21.52 -6.07
N LEU A 1171 30.93 -22.51 -5.21
CA LEU A 1171 31.56 -22.50 -3.89
C LEU A 1171 32.87 -23.29 -3.93
N TYR A 1172 33.95 -22.64 -3.54
CA TYR A 1172 35.29 -23.21 -3.42
C TYR A 1172 35.67 -23.34 -1.95
N ALA A 1173 36.46 -24.36 -1.64
CA ALA A 1173 37.07 -24.50 -0.31
C ALA A 1173 38.51 -25.02 -0.47
N ARG A 1174 39.50 -24.31 0.07
CA ARG A 1174 40.93 -24.63 -0.07
C ARG A 1174 41.63 -24.76 1.27
N TYR A 1175 42.53 -25.74 1.39
CA TYR A 1175 43.36 -25.86 2.59
C TYR A 1175 44.37 -24.72 2.69
N ILE A 1176 44.44 -24.07 3.86
CA ILE A 1176 45.41 -22.98 4.13
C ILE A 1176 46.69 -23.47 4.82
N GLN A 1177 46.78 -24.77 5.08
CA GLN A 1177 47.99 -25.46 5.52
C GLN A 1177 47.93 -26.92 5.07
N PRO A 1178 49.05 -27.67 5.07
CA PRO A 1178 49.03 -29.09 4.74
C PRO A 1178 48.12 -29.88 5.69
N MET A 1179 47.16 -30.63 5.16
CA MET A 1179 46.17 -31.41 5.91
C MET A 1179 45.95 -32.77 5.24
N TYR A 1180 45.96 -33.87 6.00
CA TYR A 1180 45.66 -35.23 5.48
C TYR A 1180 46.52 -35.67 4.27
N GLY A 1181 47.79 -35.26 4.24
CA GLY A 1181 48.69 -35.54 3.11
C GLY A 1181 48.39 -34.71 1.85
N GLN A 1182 47.45 -33.78 1.91
CA GLN A 1182 47.17 -32.81 0.85
C GLN A 1182 48.03 -31.56 1.04
N ALA A 1183 48.54 -31.01 -0.07
CA ALA A 1183 49.31 -29.78 -0.06
C ALA A 1183 48.41 -28.56 0.21
N ILE A 1184 49.01 -27.46 0.66
CA ILE A 1184 48.33 -26.16 0.76
C ILE A 1184 47.76 -25.73 -0.61
N GLY A 1185 46.63 -25.02 -0.61
CA GLY A 1185 45.97 -24.55 -1.83
C GLY A 1185 45.11 -25.59 -2.53
N THR A 1186 45.24 -26.88 -2.21
CA THR A 1186 44.39 -27.95 -2.78
C THR A 1186 42.96 -27.91 -2.25
N SER A 1187 42.02 -28.49 -3.01
CA SER A 1187 40.60 -28.49 -2.63
C SER A 1187 40.33 -29.30 -1.35
N ALA A 1188 39.53 -28.71 -0.46
CA ALA A 1188 39.00 -29.37 0.72
C ALA A 1188 37.64 -30.07 0.47
N LEU A 1189 36.99 -29.78 -0.66
CA LEU A 1189 35.68 -30.33 -1.01
C LEU A 1189 35.81 -31.78 -1.49
N LYS A 1190 34.86 -32.63 -1.08
CA LYS A 1190 34.80 -34.05 -1.48
C LYS A 1190 33.47 -34.36 -2.18
N ASN A 1191 33.53 -34.98 -3.35
CA ASN A 1191 32.36 -35.50 -4.04
C ASN A 1191 31.76 -36.73 -3.31
N ALA A 1192 30.65 -37.26 -3.82
CA ALA A 1192 29.95 -38.42 -3.24
C ALA A 1192 30.81 -39.70 -3.15
N GLN A 1193 31.83 -39.82 -4.00
CA GLN A 1193 32.81 -40.91 -4.00
C GLN A 1193 33.97 -40.66 -3.01
N GLY A 1194 33.98 -39.53 -2.31
CA GLY A 1194 35.03 -39.14 -1.36
C GLY A 1194 36.28 -38.55 -2.03
N GLN A 1195 36.26 -38.30 -3.34
CA GLN A 1195 37.36 -37.72 -4.11
C GLN A 1195 37.32 -36.19 -4.08
N ALA A 1196 38.47 -35.53 -4.19
CA ALA A 1196 38.54 -34.07 -4.26
C ALA A 1196 37.75 -33.53 -5.46
N THR A 1197 37.03 -32.43 -5.27
CA THR A 1197 36.33 -31.71 -6.34
C THR A 1197 36.65 -30.23 -6.26
N GLU A 1198 36.72 -29.52 -7.39
CA GLU A 1198 37.19 -28.15 -7.42
C GLU A 1198 36.21 -27.17 -6.76
N TYR A 1199 34.92 -27.34 -7.00
CA TYR A 1199 33.85 -26.51 -6.48
C TYR A 1199 32.55 -27.31 -6.29
N LEU A 1200 31.62 -26.77 -5.50
CA LEU A 1200 30.21 -27.16 -5.49
C LEU A 1200 29.40 -26.08 -6.20
N ALA A 1201 28.43 -26.50 -7.01
CA ALA A 1201 27.55 -25.59 -7.73
C ALA A 1201 26.44 -25.11 -6.77
N LEU A 1202 26.22 -23.80 -6.70
CA LEU A 1202 25.20 -23.15 -5.85
C LEU A 1202 23.85 -23.06 -6.58
N ALA A 1203 22.74 -22.82 -5.87
CA ALA A 1203 21.43 -22.65 -6.50
C ALA A 1203 21.28 -21.31 -7.27
N SER A 1204 22.05 -20.30 -6.89
CA SER A 1204 22.10 -18.93 -7.39
C SER A 1204 23.49 -18.33 -7.09
N LYS A 1205 23.62 -17.01 -7.25
CA LYS A 1205 24.84 -16.26 -6.92
C LYS A 1205 24.90 -16.06 -5.41
N ALA A 1206 26.09 -16.08 -4.80
CA ALA A 1206 26.24 -15.87 -3.36
C ALA A 1206 27.25 -14.75 -3.07
N ARG A 1207 26.87 -13.84 -2.17
CA ARG A 1207 27.69 -12.71 -1.71
C ARG A 1207 28.32 -12.95 -0.34
N THR A 1208 27.71 -13.82 0.47
CA THR A 1208 28.19 -14.12 1.83
C THR A 1208 28.08 -15.62 2.12
N ALA A 1209 29.12 -16.14 2.77
CA ALA A 1209 29.08 -17.44 3.42
C ALA A 1209 29.25 -17.21 4.93
N VAL A 1210 28.40 -17.85 5.73
CA VAL A 1210 28.35 -17.71 7.18
C VAL A 1210 28.56 -19.09 7.78
N THR A 1211 29.54 -19.25 8.66
CA THR A 1211 29.76 -20.54 9.35
C THR A 1211 28.99 -20.57 10.66
N VAL A 1212 28.37 -21.71 10.98
CA VAL A 1212 27.63 -21.89 12.24
C VAL A 1212 27.96 -23.23 12.84
N GLY A 1213 28.06 -23.24 14.16
CA GLY A 1213 27.94 -24.45 14.95
C GLY A 1213 29.26 -25.09 15.36
N GLU A 1214 29.16 -25.97 16.33
CA GLU A 1214 30.24 -26.87 16.70
C GLU A 1214 30.33 -28.03 15.70
N ARG A 1215 31.55 -28.53 15.49
CA ARG A 1215 31.76 -29.77 14.74
C ARG A 1215 30.89 -30.90 15.30
N GLU A 1216 30.26 -31.67 14.43
CA GLU A 1216 29.51 -32.85 14.84
C GLU A 1216 30.07 -34.12 14.22
N ARG A 1217 29.85 -35.25 14.90
CA ARG A 1217 30.33 -36.55 14.45
C ARG A 1217 29.35 -37.12 13.43
N ALA A 1218 29.81 -37.32 12.20
CA ALA A 1218 29.01 -37.88 11.12
C ALA A 1218 29.87 -38.72 10.18
N GLY A 1219 29.33 -39.86 9.70
CA GLY A 1219 29.97 -40.67 8.66
C GLY A 1219 31.39 -41.17 9.01
N GLY A 1220 31.65 -41.45 10.30
CA GLY A 1220 32.96 -41.93 10.78
C GLY A 1220 34.01 -40.84 11.01
N GLY A 1221 33.70 -39.56 10.77
CA GLY A 1221 34.57 -38.40 11.01
C GLY A 1221 33.85 -37.22 11.67
N TYR A 1222 34.40 -36.02 11.52
CA TYR A 1222 33.78 -34.77 11.95
C TYR A 1222 33.33 -33.96 10.72
N LYS A 1223 32.17 -33.34 10.83
CA LYS A 1223 31.68 -32.35 9.86
C LYS A 1223 31.42 -31.01 10.54
N GLN A 1224 31.55 -29.95 9.76
CA GLN A 1224 31.23 -28.58 10.13
C GLN A 1224 30.15 -28.05 9.19
N ASP A 1225 29.21 -27.31 9.77
CA ASP A 1225 28.17 -26.64 9.00
C ASP A 1225 28.66 -25.26 8.54
N VAL A 1226 28.56 -25.02 7.25
CA VAL A 1226 28.81 -23.73 6.60
C VAL A 1226 27.55 -23.37 5.84
N TYR A 1227 26.98 -22.21 6.10
CA TYR A 1227 25.75 -21.75 5.48
C TYR A 1227 26.07 -20.72 4.41
N VAL A 1228 25.39 -20.80 3.29
CA VAL A 1228 25.61 -19.92 2.15
C VAL A 1228 24.30 -19.20 1.89
N GLN A 1229 24.32 -17.88 1.98
CA GLN A 1229 23.18 -17.05 1.61
C GLN A 1229 23.32 -16.69 0.13
N GLU A 1230 22.29 -17.06 -0.63
CA GLU A 1230 22.25 -16.86 -2.06
C GLU A 1230 21.28 -15.73 -2.44
N TYR A 1231 21.49 -15.18 -3.64
CA TYR A 1231 20.88 -13.95 -4.12
C TYR A 1231 19.36 -14.03 -4.21
N ASN A 1232 18.83 -15.19 -4.62
CA ASN A 1232 17.40 -15.49 -4.68
C ASN A 1232 16.79 -15.87 -3.31
N SER A 1233 17.42 -15.44 -2.22
CA SER A 1233 17.03 -15.75 -0.84
C SER A 1233 17.12 -17.23 -0.46
N THR A 1234 17.70 -18.09 -1.30
CA THR A 1234 18.00 -19.48 -0.92
C THR A 1234 19.10 -19.51 0.13
N ILE A 1235 18.91 -20.34 1.16
CA ILE A 1235 19.93 -20.64 2.16
C ILE A 1235 20.35 -22.09 1.99
N GLU A 1236 21.63 -22.34 1.79
CA GLU A 1236 22.18 -23.70 1.71
C GLU A 1236 23.11 -24.00 2.88
N LYS A 1237 22.99 -25.21 3.42
CA LYS A 1237 23.86 -25.80 4.44
C LYS A 1237 24.88 -26.72 3.76
N LEU A 1238 26.13 -26.29 3.69
CA LEU A 1238 27.29 -27.13 3.40
C LEU A 1238 27.70 -27.89 4.66
N GLU A 1239 27.53 -29.20 4.61
CA GLU A 1239 28.05 -30.15 5.59
C GLU A 1239 29.45 -30.60 5.15
N GLN A 1240 30.49 -29.90 5.65
CA GLN A 1240 31.87 -30.07 5.20
C GLN A 1240 32.66 -31.02 6.11
N PRO A 1241 33.29 -32.09 5.58
CA PRO A 1241 34.27 -32.88 6.33
C PRO A 1241 35.44 -32.01 6.84
N VAL A 1242 35.73 -32.10 8.13
CA VAL A 1242 36.81 -31.34 8.81
C VAL A 1242 37.63 -32.23 9.73
N GLY A 1243 38.74 -31.69 10.25
CA GLY A 1243 39.62 -32.40 11.16
C GLY A 1243 39.33 -32.28 12.64
N ALA A 1244 39.97 -33.15 13.43
CA ALA A 1244 39.70 -33.32 14.87
C ALA A 1244 40.27 -32.21 15.78
N LEU A 1245 40.87 -31.14 15.25
CA LEU A 1245 41.83 -30.31 16.00
C LEU A 1245 41.40 -28.87 16.36
N LEU A 1246 40.16 -28.43 16.10
CA LEU A 1246 39.76 -27.04 16.39
C LEU A 1246 38.36 -26.89 17.01
N ARG A 1247 38.24 -25.90 17.91
CA ARG A 1247 36.99 -25.36 18.46
C ARG A 1247 36.99 -23.84 18.23
N ILE A 1248 35.97 -23.31 17.55
CA ILE A 1248 35.83 -21.89 17.23
C ILE A 1248 34.98 -21.25 18.33
N LYS A 1249 35.46 -20.19 19.00
CA LYS A 1249 34.73 -19.51 20.10
C LYS A 1249 33.86 -18.34 19.64
N SER A 1250 34.23 -17.65 18.55
CA SER A 1250 33.52 -16.47 18.04
C SER A 1250 33.92 -16.19 16.59
N TRP A 1251 32.96 -15.78 15.77
CA TRP A 1251 33.14 -15.49 14.34
C TRP A 1251 33.88 -14.18 14.05
N ARG A 1252 33.91 -13.24 15.01
CA ARG A 1252 34.68 -11.98 14.91
C ARG A 1252 36.15 -12.13 15.35
N GLU A 1253 36.49 -13.23 16.01
CA GLU A 1253 37.82 -13.50 16.57
C GLU A 1253 38.40 -14.80 15.98
N ILE A 1254 38.67 -14.82 14.67
CA ILE A 1254 39.18 -16.01 13.94
C ILE A 1254 40.65 -16.36 14.31
N TYR A 1255 41.29 -15.64 15.23
CA TYR A 1255 42.75 -15.61 15.32
C TYR A 1255 43.40 -16.44 16.44
N GLN A 1256 42.63 -17.09 17.33
CA GLN A 1256 43.23 -17.84 18.43
C GLN A 1256 42.82 -19.31 18.45
N ILE A 1257 43.80 -20.17 18.15
CA ILE A 1257 43.74 -21.61 18.42
C ILE A 1257 43.80 -21.79 19.93
N ILE A 1258 42.68 -22.12 20.56
CA ILE A 1258 42.67 -22.63 21.93
C ILE A 1258 42.74 -24.16 21.82
N ARG A 1259 43.88 -24.74 22.23
CA ARG A 1259 44.08 -26.19 22.26
C ARG A 1259 43.27 -26.85 23.36
#